data_AF-A0A7C4BL47-F1
#
_entry.id   AF-A0A7C4BL47-F1
#
_cell.length_a   1.000
_cell.length_b   1.000
_cell.length_c   1.000
_cell.angle_alpha   90.00
_cell.angle_beta   90.00
_cell.angle_gamma   90.00
#
_symmetry.space_group_name_H-M   'P 1'
#
loop_
_entity.id
_entity.type
_entity.pdbx_description
1 polymer ?
#
loop_
_entity_poly.entity_id
_entity_poly.type
_entity_poly.pdbx_seq_one_letter_code
_entity_poly.pdbx_strand_id
1 'polypeptide(L)'
;MPQTITSFETIKQIDIKLEFDTNTCEKFRVAEIDGQKYLITIRNKNSQDKSIAEIAMYDLDLNLKASYIWSGDAMDFQVAKINGYTRIIVSGRETNPVVKIFDINLNPIANVSWELQANSYCTAKCLFVSDDSDIIVLSIVEGSGSSEGYIQIRIYDRDLQLKKITRWTYPNGKVVKWGHCLISIDIDNDGKDELIALINFERNGSKRSELRILDDNLAIKKSSLITESIFATCMVAGDVDNDGKNEIVIGGGAFSGRWQGATNQITVLDRELNEKIKTSWKTFRHSWLWDMQIADVDNDGKKEIITYGGTSMTGKNQNEANTIGEISIHKGKTLDIKDIFLWQTESFNDTRPSRGVIFQNDNSLCFAITTSKWMDGQRTNKLELRLFEYKPNLLALKKWTEFINACNEKDSKELVNYANPNDVIFAPIALEALALCGDDRSIELIGNYLATQDKPLFVRASHLLQSFGKRSVEQLRRAGFAIHNDWLIASPFDNTDNKGFDKVYPPEIETDFSAFYAGKGRIVRWGKTAENVWDDRRYNIYADLNYIYFDGFERTGIEHGWNILNLKSIGYALTYVESPETMEAEIRIGIANGAKIWVNGDLIYKNDSDKSPEIDQYAVPILLQKGKNKIMLKVAGKNENGWGFFFRIVAEGGKQINGLEYRQPDVEFFHNEMLTHRQLARLIKSDDEWLRYYAGVELMSIGDKRGKETIESLLKANDECVRANSALALTSEGYDQGVETLIELAPAQDPLFQFSAGNALERIGDTRSERFSIYNVKDENGKAL
;
A
#
# COMPACT_ATOMS: atom_id res chain seq x y z
N MET A 1 22.17 -10.80 23.76
CA MET A 1 21.58 -11.26 22.49
C MET A 1 22.74 -11.54 21.55
N PRO A 2 22.75 -12.62 20.74
CA PRO A 2 23.78 -12.74 19.71
C PRO A 2 23.64 -11.51 18.79
N GLN A 3 24.73 -10.76 18.60
CA GLN A 3 24.74 -9.61 17.72
C GLN A 3 24.34 -10.07 16.31
N THR A 4 23.44 -9.33 15.66
CA THR A 4 23.09 -9.58 14.27
C THR A 4 24.34 -9.39 13.41
N ILE A 5 24.89 -10.48 12.89
CA ILE A 5 26.08 -10.48 12.04
C ILE A 5 25.72 -9.87 10.68
N THR A 6 26.08 -8.62 10.46
CA THR A 6 26.00 -7.91 9.16
C THR A 6 27.19 -6.97 9.02
N SER A 7 27.45 -6.52 7.79
CA SER A 7 28.46 -5.50 7.52
C SER A 7 27.89 -4.08 7.51
N PHE A 8 26.57 -3.90 7.72
CA PHE A 8 25.90 -2.61 7.61
C PHE A 8 25.13 -2.31 8.89
N GLU A 9 25.35 -1.13 9.45
CA GLU A 9 24.65 -0.63 10.64
C GLU A 9 23.86 0.61 10.26
N THR A 10 22.56 0.66 10.60
CA THR A 10 21.77 1.87 10.33
C THR A 10 22.19 2.97 11.30
N ILE A 11 22.77 4.05 10.79
CA ILE A 11 23.12 5.26 11.56
C ILE A 11 21.87 6.09 11.78
N LYS A 12 21.13 6.36 10.69
CA LYS A 12 19.97 7.27 10.72
C LYS A 12 18.97 6.93 9.63
N GLN A 13 17.71 7.16 9.91
CA GLN A 13 16.62 7.05 8.93
C GLN A 13 15.64 8.21 9.17
N ILE A 14 15.14 8.78 8.08
CA ILE A 14 13.95 9.63 8.10
C ILE A 14 12.93 9.11 7.10
N ASP A 15 11.66 9.34 7.40
CA ASP A 15 10.58 9.11 6.48
C ASP A 15 10.09 10.44 5.89
N ILE A 16 9.93 10.48 4.57
CA ILE A 16 9.48 11.64 3.80
C ILE A 16 8.05 11.35 3.35
N LYS A 17 7.09 12.10 3.89
CA LYS A 17 5.67 11.91 3.60
C LYS A 17 5.38 12.13 2.11
N LEU A 18 4.50 11.29 1.56
CA LEU A 18 4.02 11.39 0.19
C LEU A 18 2.80 12.30 0.09
N GLU A 19 2.82 13.17 -0.92
CA GLU A 19 1.72 14.09 -1.27
C GLU A 19 1.22 13.87 -2.71
N PHE A 20 1.85 12.96 -3.45
CA PHE A 20 1.63 12.74 -4.88
C PHE A 20 1.46 11.24 -5.19
N ASP A 21 0.82 10.94 -6.32
CA ASP A 21 0.55 9.57 -6.76
C ASP A 21 1.86 8.83 -7.01
N THR A 22 2.87 9.53 -7.51
CA THR A 22 4.25 9.05 -7.70
C THR A 22 5.25 10.05 -7.15
N ASN A 23 6.40 9.55 -6.69
CA ASN A 23 7.53 10.34 -6.24
C ASN A 23 8.81 9.54 -6.47
N THR A 24 9.55 9.88 -7.53
CA THR A 24 10.75 9.16 -7.96
C THR A 24 12.00 9.97 -7.69
N CYS A 25 12.99 9.36 -7.06
CA CYS A 25 14.33 9.93 -6.95
C CYS A 25 15.11 9.60 -8.23
N GLU A 26 15.48 10.62 -9.00
CA GLU A 26 16.21 10.42 -10.26
C GLU A 26 17.73 10.38 -10.07
N LYS A 27 18.26 11.08 -9.06
CA LYS A 27 19.69 11.09 -8.74
C LYS A 27 19.93 11.37 -7.27
N PHE A 28 20.97 10.73 -6.74
CA PHE A 28 21.44 10.94 -5.38
C PHE A 28 22.97 11.02 -5.35
N ARG A 29 23.52 12.07 -4.73
CA ARG A 29 24.97 12.26 -4.58
C ARG A 29 25.30 12.86 -3.22
N VAL A 30 26.54 12.64 -2.79
CA VAL A 30 27.19 13.43 -1.76
C VAL A 30 27.93 14.58 -2.43
N ALA A 31 27.96 15.73 -1.80
CA ALA A 31 28.78 16.86 -2.22
C ALA A 31 29.49 17.47 -1.02
N GLU A 32 30.75 17.84 -1.19
CA GLU A 32 31.49 18.62 -0.20
C GLU A 32 31.40 20.11 -0.55
N ILE A 33 30.80 20.88 0.35
CA ILE A 33 30.57 22.32 0.21
C ILE A 33 31.16 22.98 1.45
N ASP A 34 32.13 23.87 1.24
CA ASP A 34 32.82 24.63 2.31
C ASP A 34 33.34 23.74 3.46
N GLY A 35 33.86 22.56 3.12
CA GLY A 35 34.42 21.58 4.06
C GLY A 35 33.37 20.73 4.80
N GLN A 36 32.10 20.81 4.42
CA GLN A 36 31.02 19.98 4.97
C GLN A 36 30.39 19.11 3.89
N LYS A 37 30.03 17.87 4.24
CA LYS A 37 29.34 16.95 3.33
C LYS A 37 27.84 17.11 3.43
N TYR A 38 27.19 17.17 2.28
CA TYR A 38 25.75 17.20 2.14
C TYR A 38 25.26 16.09 1.23
N LEU A 39 24.09 15.55 1.56
CA LEU A 39 23.35 14.59 0.76
C LEU A 39 22.35 15.35 -0.12
N ILE A 40 22.50 15.27 -1.44
CA ILE A 40 21.68 16.02 -2.39
C ILE A 40 20.90 15.05 -3.26
N THR A 41 19.58 15.20 -3.30
CA THR A 41 18.66 14.38 -4.10
C THR A 41 17.86 15.27 -5.04
N ILE A 42 17.57 14.74 -6.23
CA ILE A 42 16.53 15.29 -7.11
C ILE A 42 15.37 14.31 -7.24
N ARG A 43 14.15 14.83 -7.19
CA ARG A 43 12.91 14.05 -7.17
C ARG A 43 11.88 14.61 -8.13
N ASN A 44 11.12 13.71 -8.75
CA ASN A 44 9.96 14.04 -9.58
C ASN A 44 8.68 13.54 -8.91
N LYS A 45 7.81 14.47 -8.57
CA LYS A 45 6.53 14.24 -7.90
C LYS A 45 5.41 14.44 -8.93
N ASN A 46 4.66 13.39 -9.23
CA ASN A 46 3.61 13.46 -10.25
C ASN A 46 2.26 12.94 -9.75
N SER A 47 1.20 13.64 -10.16
CA SER A 47 -0.22 13.25 -10.10
C SER A 47 -0.88 13.56 -11.45
N GLN A 48 -2.12 13.12 -11.67
CA GLN A 48 -2.82 13.18 -12.98
C GLN A 48 -2.61 14.50 -13.76
N ASP A 49 -2.68 15.65 -13.07
CA ASP A 49 -2.60 16.97 -13.70
C ASP A 49 -1.34 17.78 -13.33
N LYS A 50 -0.42 17.21 -12.55
CA LYS A 50 0.69 17.98 -11.96
C LYS A 50 2.00 17.19 -11.94
N SER A 51 3.06 17.82 -12.44
CA SER A 51 4.43 17.33 -12.39
C SER A 51 5.31 18.40 -11.74
N ILE A 52 5.98 18.01 -10.64
CA ILE A 52 6.85 18.89 -9.85
C ILE A 52 8.22 18.22 -9.70
N ALA A 53 9.24 18.97 -10.08
CA ALA A 53 10.62 18.63 -9.78
C ALA A 53 11.03 19.28 -8.46
N GLU A 54 11.87 18.58 -7.70
CA GLU A 54 12.46 19.05 -6.46
C GLU A 54 13.95 18.73 -6.46
N ILE A 55 14.77 19.70 -6.07
CA ILE A 55 16.12 19.44 -5.54
C ILE A 55 16.10 19.69 -4.04
N ALA A 56 16.65 18.76 -3.27
CA ALA A 56 16.70 18.85 -1.81
C ALA A 56 18.08 18.48 -1.30
N MET A 57 18.57 19.26 -0.33
CA MET A 57 19.87 19.11 0.29
C MET A 57 19.71 18.86 1.79
N TYR A 58 20.35 17.81 2.28
CA TYR A 58 20.32 17.37 3.67
C TYR A 58 21.74 17.36 4.24
N ASP A 59 21.88 17.64 5.53
CA ASP A 59 23.12 17.31 6.25
C ASP A 59 23.23 15.80 6.51
N LEU A 60 24.34 15.34 7.07
CA LEU A 60 24.53 13.93 7.45
C LEU A 60 23.64 13.51 8.63
N ASP A 61 23.05 14.47 9.33
CA ASP A 61 21.98 14.27 10.29
C ASP A 61 20.59 14.16 9.64
N LEU A 62 20.52 14.09 8.31
CA LEU A 62 19.27 14.01 7.54
C LEU A 62 18.31 15.18 7.81
N ASN A 63 18.79 16.32 8.31
CA ASN A 63 18.01 17.54 8.40
C ASN A 63 18.00 18.23 7.04
N LEU A 64 16.81 18.57 6.54
CA LEU A 64 16.66 19.36 5.32
C LEU A 64 17.28 20.76 5.55
N LYS A 65 18.27 21.12 4.74
CA LYS A 65 18.94 22.43 4.78
C LYS A 65 18.39 23.40 3.76
N ALA A 66 18.11 22.90 2.56
CA ALA A 66 17.53 23.68 1.49
C ALA A 66 16.72 22.76 0.58
N SER A 67 15.67 23.30 -0.03
CA SER A 67 15.01 22.68 -1.16
C SER A 67 14.51 23.73 -2.14
N TYR A 68 14.40 23.35 -3.40
CA TYR A 68 13.82 24.18 -4.44
C TYR A 68 12.93 23.32 -5.33
N ILE A 69 11.72 23.80 -5.63
CA ILE A 69 10.75 23.11 -6.46
C ILE A 69 10.39 23.92 -7.71
N TRP A 70 10.09 23.25 -8.81
CA TRP A 70 9.59 23.87 -10.03
C TRP A 70 8.65 22.94 -10.79
N SER A 71 7.86 23.49 -11.72
CA SER A 71 6.98 22.67 -12.55
C SER A 71 7.77 21.95 -13.64
N GLY A 72 7.57 20.64 -13.76
CA GLY A 72 8.27 19.78 -14.70
C GLY A 72 9.09 18.70 -14.01
N ASP A 73 10.23 18.32 -14.61
CA ASP A 73 11.06 17.21 -14.16
C ASP A 73 12.52 17.64 -13.91
N ALA A 74 13.18 17.04 -12.92
CA ALA A 74 14.63 17.00 -12.77
C ALA A 74 15.13 15.62 -13.24
N MET A 75 16.31 15.54 -13.85
CA MET A 75 16.83 14.28 -14.42
C MET A 75 18.23 13.94 -13.93
N ASP A 76 19.12 14.93 -13.86
CA ASP A 76 20.48 14.75 -13.36
C ASP A 76 20.99 16.02 -12.70
N PHE A 77 22.04 15.90 -11.89
CA PHE A 77 22.74 17.05 -11.34
C PHE A 77 24.23 16.77 -11.09
N GLN A 78 25.03 17.84 -11.07
CA GLN A 78 26.43 17.79 -10.69
C GLN A 78 26.79 19.00 -9.83
N VAL A 79 27.72 18.79 -8.91
CA VAL A 79 28.33 19.86 -8.13
C VAL A 79 29.71 20.14 -8.70
N ALA A 80 29.96 21.37 -9.13
CA ALA A 80 31.19 21.76 -9.80
C ALA A 80 31.58 23.21 -9.47
N LYS A 81 32.83 23.58 -9.78
CA LYS A 81 33.26 24.98 -9.70
C LYS A 81 32.88 25.69 -11.00
N ILE A 82 32.06 26.74 -10.90
CA ILE A 82 31.73 27.63 -12.02
C ILE A 82 32.11 29.05 -11.60
N ASN A 83 32.92 29.73 -12.42
CA ASN A 83 33.43 31.08 -12.13
C ASN A 83 34.09 31.19 -10.73
N GLY A 84 34.81 30.13 -10.31
CA GLY A 84 35.51 30.06 -9.02
C GLY A 84 34.65 29.66 -7.82
N TYR A 85 33.33 29.54 -7.98
CA TYR A 85 32.43 29.20 -6.88
C TYR A 85 31.85 27.79 -7.02
N THR A 86 31.60 27.12 -5.90
CA THR A 86 30.84 25.85 -5.91
C THR A 86 29.40 26.14 -6.33
N ARG A 87 28.93 25.40 -7.33
CA ARG A 87 27.58 25.49 -7.90
C ARG A 87 26.97 24.12 -8.06
N ILE A 88 25.65 24.09 -8.05
CA ILE A 88 24.86 22.89 -8.29
C ILE A 88 24.16 23.09 -9.63
N ILE A 89 24.51 22.29 -10.63
CA ILE A 89 23.96 22.36 -11.98
C ILE A 89 22.96 21.22 -12.09
N VAL A 90 21.74 21.51 -12.53
CA VAL A 90 20.65 20.53 -12.64
C VAL A 90 20.12 20.54 -14.07
N SER A 91 20.01 19.35 -14.66
CA SER A 91 19.34 19.16 -15.95
C SER A 91 17.92 18.63 -15.73
N GLY A 92 17.00 19.02 -16.60
CA GLY A 92 15.65 18.51 -16.57
C GLY A 92 14.75 19.11 -17.64
N ARG A 93 13.50 19.39 -17.25
CA ARG A 93 12.43 19.86 -18.12
C ARG A 93 11.46 20.76 -17.35
N GLU A 94 10.97 21.80 -18.02
CA GLU A 94 9.73 22.50 -17.68
C GLU A 94 8.69 22.26 -18.78
N THR A 95 8.33 23.28 -19.55
CA THR A 95 7.72 23.09 -20.87
C THR A 95 8.75 22.51 -21.85
N ASN A 96 9.96 23.07 -21.81
CA ASN A 96 11.10 22.72 -22.64
C ASN A 96 12.21 22.09 -21.78
N PRO A 97 13.20 21.39 -22.37
CA PRO A 97 14.41 21.02 -21.66
C PRO A 97 15.09 22.26 -21.06
N VAL A 98 15.64 22.08 -19.86
CA VAL A 98 16.26 23.17 -19.11
C VAL A 98 17.52 22.68 -18.41
N VAL A 99 18.51 23.56 -18.31
CA VAL A 99 19.61 23.46 -17.37
C VAL A 99 19.52 24.65 -16.42
N LYS A 100 19.59 24.40 -15.12
CA LYS A 100 19.56 25.42 -14.07
C LYS A 100 20.85 25.35 -13.27
N ILE A 101 21.42 26.51 -12.95
CA ILE A 101 22.57 26.66 -12.05
C ILE A 101 22.05 27.26 -10.76
N PHE A 102 22.39 26.63 -9.64
CA PHE A 102 22.06 27.07 -8.30
C PHE A 102 23.32 27.42 -7.50
N ASP A 103 23.16 28.33 -6.53
CA ASP A 103 24.14 28.50 -5.47
C ASP A 103 24.07 27.33 -4.47
N ILE A 104 24.94 27.37 -3.46
CA ILE A 104 25.02 26.33 -2.43
C ILE A 104 23.80 26.29 -1.49
N ASN A 105 22.95 27.32 -1.52
CA ASN A 105 21.71 27.40 -0.76
C ASN A 105 20.48 27.03 -1.63
N LEU A 106 20.72 26.48 -2.83
CA LEU A 106 19.69 26.15 -3.82
C LEU A 106 18.89 27.37 -4.33
N ASN A 107 19.47 28.57 -4.31
CA ASN A 107 18.90 29.72 -5.00
C ASN A 107 19.28 29.66 -6.50
N PRO A 108 18.33 29.81 -7.43
CA PRO A 108 18.63 29.80 -8.85
C PRO A 108 19.44 31.04 -9.24
N ILE A 109 20.56 30.83 -9.95
CA ILE A 109 21.47 31.89 -10.42
C ILE A 109 21.25 32.15 -11.91
N ALA A 110 21.23 31.08 -12.70
CA ALA A 110 21.15 31.15 -14.15
C ALA A 110 20.41 29.92 -14.68
N ASN A 111 19.83 30.04 -15.86
CA ASN A 111 19.25 28.90 -16.57
C ASN A 111 19.34 29.10 -18.08
N VAL A 112 19.31 28.00 -18.81
CA VAL A 112 19.14 27.98 -20.25
C VAL A 112 18.09 26.95 -20.62
N SER A 113 17.20 27.32 -21.52
CA SER A 113 16.17 26.44 -22.08
C SER A 113 16.19 26.54 -23.60
N TRP A 114 15.67 25.53 -24.27
CA TRP A 114 15.58 25.55 -25.73
C TRP A 114 14.31 24.84 -26.22
N GLU A 115 13.68 25.41 -27.24
CA GLU A 115 12.46 24.84 -27.80
C GLU A 115 12.75 23.59 -28.62
N LEU A 116 11.82 22.62 -28.52
CA LEU A 116 11.81 21.41 -29.32
C LEU A 116 10.41 21.17 -29.88
N GLN A 117 10.28 20.13 -30.70
CA GLN A 117 9.07 19.81 -31.46
C GLN A 117 7.84 19.72 -30.56
N ALA A 118 6.75 20.43 -30.96
CA ALA A 118 5.49 20.40 -30.25
C ALA A 118 4.92 18.97 -30.17
N ASN A 119 4.30 18.64 -29.03
CA ASN A 119 3.64 17.35 -28.75
C ASN A 119 4.55 16.12 -28.57
N SER A 120 5.86 16.30 -28.34
CA SER A 120 6.78 15.22 -27.96
C SER A 120 7.32 15.41 -26.53
N TYR A 121 7.48 14.31 -25.78
CA TYR A 121 8.21 14.37 -24.51
C TYR A 121 9.69 14.64 -24.80
N CYS A 122 10.22 15.71 -24.22
CA CYS A 122 11.60 16.11 -24.41
C CYS A 122 12.20 16.61 -23.12
N THR A 123 13.46 16.29 -22.85
CA THR A 123 14.11 16.66 -21.57
C THR A 123 15.62 16.61 -21.67
N ALA A 124 16.30 17.41 -20.84
CA ALA A 124 17.74 17.34 -20.63
C ALA A 124 18.01 16.21 -19.63
N LYS A 125 18.40 15.03 -20.14
CA LYS A 125 18.45 13.76 -19.40
C LYS A 125 19.68 13.61 -18.52
N CYS A 126 20.85 13.94 -19.05
CA CYS A 126 22.11 13.74 -18.36
C CYS A 126 22.96 14.98 -18.50
N LEU A 127 23.81 15.20 -17.51
CA LEU A 127 24.66 16.37 -17.38
C LEU A 127 26.06 15.91 -17.00
N PHE A 128 27.05 16.56 -17.58
CA PHE A 128 28.43 16.55 -17.13
C PHE A 128 29.01 17.97 -17.19
N VAL A 129 29.88 18.31 -16.26
CA VAL A 129 30.63 19.56 -16.19
C VAL A 129 32.09 19.21 -16.26
N SER A 130 32.77 19.68 -17.31
CA SER A 130 34.21 19.44 -17.52
C SER A 130 35.08 20.26 -16.58
N ASP A 131 36.36 19.93 -16.52
CA ASP A 131 37.36 20.68 -15.76
C ASP A 131 37.47 22.15 -16.22
N ASP A 132 37.27 22.41 -17.51
CA ASP A 132 37.19 23.76 -18.10
C ASP A 132 35.87 24.49 -17.80
N SER A 133 35.01 23.91 -16.95
CA SER A 133 33.68 24.42 -16.61
C SER A 133 32.69 24.46 -17.78
N ASP A 134 32.94 23.71 -18.85
CA ASP A 134 31.94 23.53 -19.91
C ASP A 134 30.82 22.60 -19.41
N ILE A 135 29.58 22.97 -19.68
CA ILE A 135 28.38 22.24 -19.27
C ILE A 135 27.86 21.44 -20.46
N ILE A 136 28.00 20.12 -20.36
CA ILE A 136 27.68 19.14 -21.39
C ILE A 136 26.38 18.46 -21.04
N VAL A 137 25.44 18.47 -21.98
CA VAL A 137 24.07 18.05 -21.73
C VAL A 137 23.62 17.09 -22.80
N LEU A 138 23.26 15.86 -22.40
CA LEU A 138 22.54 14.93 -23.25
C LEU A 138 21.05 15.14 -23.07
N SER A 139 20.36 15.39 -24.17
CA SER A 139 18.92 15.62 -24.22
C SER A 139 18.25 14.69 -25.23
N ILE A 140 16.98 14.37 -24.96
CA ILE A 140 16.19 13.49 -25.82
C ILE A 140 14.93 14.17 -26.29
N VAL A 141 14.44 13.72 -27.44
CA VAL A 141 13.03 13.82 -27.86
C VAL A 141 12.56 12.39 -28.08
N GLU A 142 11.54 11.99 -27.33
CA GLU A 142 10.92 10.67 -27.46
C GLU A 142 10.25 10.50 -28.83
N GLY A 143 10.42 9.33 -29.44
CA GLY A 143 9.75 8.97 -30.68
C GLY A 143 8.27 8.65 -30.45
N SER A 144 7.38 9.25 -31.23
CA SER A 144 5.93 9.02 -31.16
C SER A 144 5.30 8.95 -32.56
N GLY A 145 4.29 8.10 -32.74
CA GLY A 145 3.65 7.93 -34.05
C GLY A 145 4.64 7.50 -35.13
N SER A 146 4.81 8.32 -36.17
CA SER A 146 5.80 8.15 -37.24
C SER A 146 7.17 8.79 -36.95
N SER A 147 7.30 9.56 -35.87
CA SER A 147 8.56 10.19 -35.47
C SER A 147 9.47 9.18 -34.76
N GLU A 148 10.73 9.12 -35.19
CA GLU A 148 11.81 8.36 -34.54
C GLU A 148 12.26 9.01 -33.21
N GLY A 149 11.95 10.31 -33.02
CA GLY A 149 12.60 11.11 -32.00
C GLY A 149 14.10 11.30 -32.32
N TYR A 150 14.84 11.90 -31.39
CA TYR A 150 16.29 12.05 -31.54
C TYR A 150 16.98 12.25 -30.20
N ILE A 151 18.29 12.07 -30.22
CA ILE A 151 19.17 12.46 -29.12
C ILE A 151 20.08 13.57 -29.59
N GLN A 152 20.44 14.43 -28.65
CA GLN A 152 21.21 15.61 -28.91
C GLN A 152 22.14 15.88 -27.73
N ILE A 153 23.40 16.16 -28.02
CA ILE A 153 24.37 16.68 -27.05
C ILE A 153 24.59 18.15 -27.33
N ARG A 154 24.58 18.95 -26.27
CA ARG A 154 24.89 20.38 -26.27
C ARG A 154 26.04 20.63 -25.32
N ILE A 155 26.98 21.46 -25.75
CA ILE A 155 28.05 21.99 -24.89
C ILE A 155 27.81 23.48 -24.73
N TYR A 156 27.67 23.89 -23.49
CA TYR A 156 27.57 25.27 -23.07
C TYR A 156 28.88 25.68 -22.39
N ASP A 157 29.26 26.95 -22.50
CA ASP A 157 30.29 27.50 -21.62
C ASP A 157 29.73 27.73 -20.20
N ARG A 158 30.62 28.19 -19.31
CA ARG A 158 30.32 28.53 -17.91
C ARG A 158 29.24 29.61 -17.73
N ASP A 159 28.96 30.40 -18.77
CA ASP A 159 27.96 31.47 -18.80
C ASP A 159 26.69 31.04 -19.57
N LEU A 160 26.53 29.74 -19.78
CA LEU A 160 25.43 29.08 -20.48
C LEU A 160 25.27 29.52 -21.96
N GLN A 161 26.34 29.97 -22.61
CA GLN A 161 26.34 30.21 -24.05
C GLN A 161 26.64 28.92 -24.81
N LEU A 162 25.84 28.62 -25.83
CA LEU A 162 25.99 27.39 -26.61
C LEU A 162 27.27 27.45 -27.45
N LYS A 163 28.25 26.58 -27.14
CA LYS A 163 29.47 26.39 -27.92
C LYS A 163 29.26 25.42 -29.06
N LYS A 164 28.61 24.29 -28.78
CA LYS A 164 28.50 23.17 -29.71
C LYS A 164 27.24 22.36 -29.53
N ILE A 165 26.81 21.75 -30.63
CA ILE A 165 25.58 20.98 -30.72
C ILE A 165 25.74 19.86 -31.74
N THR A 166 25.34 18.66 -31.39
CA THR A 166 25.23 17.53 -32.32
C THR A 166 23.91 16.81 -32.10
N ARG A 167 23.37 16.18 -33.13
CA ARG A 167 22.09 15.47 -33.10
C ARG A 167 22.15 14.23 -33.95
N TRP A 168 21.49 13.17 -33.49
CA TRP A 168 21.29 11.96 -34.27
C TRP A 168 19.91 11.34 -34.04
N THR A 169 19.42 10.67 -35.07
CA THR A 169 18.19 9.86 -35.05
C THR A 169 18.56 8.38 -35.15
N TYR A 170 17.55 7.52 -35.03
CA TYR A 170 17.70 6.07 -35.17
C TYR A 170 16.83 5.58 -36.32
N PRO A 171 17.39 5.44 -37.54
CA PRO A 171 16.63 4.96 -38.68
C PRO A 171 15.94 3.62 -38.37
N ASN A 172 14.61 3.59 -38.46
CA ASN A 172 13.76 2.44 -38.10
C ASN A 172 13.76 2.08 -36.60
N GLY A 173 14.04 3.04 -35.72
CA GLY A 173 13.97 2.90 -34.27
C GLY A 173 13.41 4.16 -33.61
N LYS A 174 12.84 4.01 -32.41
CA LYS A 174 12.28 5.13 -31.64
C LYS A 174 13.07 5.34 -30.37
N VAL A 175 13.58 6.55 -30.16
CA VAL A 175 14.19 6.94 -28.87
C VAL A 175 13.14 6.79 -27.77
N VAL A 176 13.45 6.06 -26.69
CA VAL A 176 12.53 5.88 -25.56
C VAL A 176 12.76 6.95 -24.49
N LYS A 177 11.80 7.17 -23.60
CA LYS A 177 11.92 8.15 -22.51
C LYS A 177 12.95 7.82 -21.41
N TRP A 178 13.36 6.57 -21.22
CA TRP A 178 14.05 6.11 -19.99
C TRP A 178 15.44 5.50 -20.25
N GLY A 179 16.31 5.53 -19.23
CA GLY A 179 17.55 4.73 -19.16
C GLY A 179 18.77 5.30 -19.88
N HIS A 180 18.74 6.56 -20.33
CA HIS A 180 19.92 7.16 -20.98
C HIS A 180 20.96 7.57 -19.93
N CYS A 181 22.25 7.43 -20.26
CA CYS A 181 23.35 7.85 -19.40
C CYS A 181 24.43 8.59 -20.21
N LEU A 182 25.15 9.48 -19.54
CA LEU A 182 26.32 10.17 -20.06
C LEU A 182 27.42 10.15 -19.00
N ILE A 183 28.64 9.82 -19.40
CA ILE A 183 29.84 9.91 -18.56
C ILE A 183 30.97 10.56 -19.37
N SER A 184 31.97 11.06 -18.65
CA SER A 184 33.22 11.59 -19.18
C SER A 184 34.35 10.86 -18.49
N ILE A 185 35.26 10.28 -19.26
CA ILE A 185 36.43 9.57 -18.75
C ILE A 185 37.47 9.41 -19.86
N ASP A 186 38.75 9.50 -19.50
CA ASP A 186 39.88 9.14 -20.34
C ASP A 186 39.89 7.62 -20.59
N ILE A 187 39.16 7.17 -21.62
CA ILE A 187 38.96 5.73 -21.89
C ILE A 187 40.12 5.13 -22.67
N ASP A 188 40.85 5.96 -23.43
CA ASP A 188 42.01 5.51 -24.20
C ASP A 188 43.36 5.75 -23.52
N ASN A 189 43.36 6.41 -22.36
CA ASN A 189 44.50 6.75 -21.49
C ASN A 189 45.49 7.72 -22.17
N ASP A 190 44.98 8.67 -22.96
CA ASP A 190 45.77 9.74 -23.59
C ASP A 190 45.91 11.00 -22.73
N GLY A 191 45.26 11.02 -21.56
CA GLY A 191 45.21 12.15 -20.63
C GLY A 191 44.06 13.12 -20.89
N LYS A 192 43.15 12.82 -21.83
CA LYS A 192 41.94 13.59 -22.10
C LYS A 192 40.70 12.73 -21.97
N ASP A 193 39.66 13.31 -21.40
CA ASP A 193 38.39 12.62 -21.29
C ASP A 193 37.65 12.51 -22.62
N GLU A 194 37.10 11.32 -22.89
CA GLU A 194 36.06 11.13 -23.88
C GLU A 194 34.66 11.10 -23.28
N LEU A 195 33.69 11.56 -24.08
CA LEU A 195 32.28 11.44 -23.73
C LEU A 195 31.74 10.10 -24.18
N ILE A 196 31.08 9.40 -23.25
CA ILE A 196 30.46 8.11 -23.51
C ILE A 196 28.97 8.21 -23.22
N ALA A 197 28.17 7.93 -24.23
CA ALA A 197 26.71 7.97 -24.16
C ALA A 197 26.11 6.56 -24.24
N LEU A 198 25.25 6.24 -23.29
CA LEU A 198 24.38 5.06 -23.32
C LEU A 198 22.98 5.49 -23.74
N ILE A 199 22.47 4.88 -24.79
CA ILE A 199 21.26 5.30 -25.47
C ILE A 199 20.28 4.15 -25.58
N ASN A 200 19.08 4.35 -25.03
CA ASN A 200 17.99 3.37 -25.11
C ASN A 200 17.00 3.73 -26.23
N PHE A 201 16.64 2.74 -27.06
CA PHE A 201 15.66 2.91 -28.14
C PHE A 201 14.85 1.62 -28.35
N GLU A 202 13.69 1.76 -28.99
CA GLU A 202 12.85 0.63 -29.41
C GLU A 202 13.00 0.37 -30.89
N ARG A 203 13.21 -0.90 -31.28
CA ARG A 203 13.25 -1.33 -32.67
C ARG A 203 12.55 -2.68 -32.82
N ASN A 204 11.61 -2.77 -33.76
CA ASN A 204 10.79 -3.97 -33.98
C ASN A 204 10.11 -4.48 -32.69
N GLY A 205 9.56 -3.57 -31.88
CA GLY A 205 8.87 -3.90 -30.63
C GLY A 205 9.78 -4.39 -29.50
N SER A 206 11.11 -4.31 -29.66
CA SER A 206 12.08 -4.67 -28.63
C SER A 206 12.92 -3.47 -28.20
N LYS A 207 13.10 -3.29 -26.89
CA LYS A 207 14.04 -2.31 -26.35
C LYS A 207 15.49 -2.76 -26.60
N ARG A 208 16.35 -1.80 -26.91
CA ARG A 208 17.77 -1.97 -27.23
C ARG A 208 18.57 -0.83 -26.61
N SER A 209 19.84 -1.11 -26.33
CA SER A 209 20.80 -0.13 -25.83
C SER A 209 21.97 -0.03 -26.79
N GLU A 210 22.46 1.17 -27.06
CA GLU A 210 23.69 1.43 -27.82
C GLU A 210 24.64 2.28 -26.97
N LEU A 211 25.93 1.93 -27.01
CA LEU A 211 27.02 2.72 -26.46
C LEU A 211 27.73 3.47 -27.57
N ARG A 212 28.08 4.74 -27.32
CA ARG A 212 28.89 5.56 -28.23
C ARG A 212 29.99 6.28 -27.48
N ILE A 213 31.20 6.20 -28.01
CA ILE A 213 32.36 7.01 -27.60
C ILE A 213 32.46 8.16 -28.60
N LEU A 214 32.50 9.38 -28.08
CA LEU A 214 32.57 10.61 -28.85
C LEU A 214 33.93 11.28 -28.63
N ASP A 215 34.47 11.88 -29.70
CA ASP A 215 35.66 12.72 -29.61
C ASP A 215 35.33 14.15 -29.13
N ASP A 216 36.36 14.99 -28.95
CA ASP A 216 36.24 16.43 -28.67
C ASP A 216 35.33 17.16 -29.66
N ASN A 217 35.20 16.60 -30.87
CA ASN A 217 34.36 17.15 -31.92
C ASN A 217 32.90 16.70 -31.85
N LEU A 218 32.50 15.93 -30.84
CA LEU A 218 31.21 15.24 -30.73
C LEU A 218 30.93 14.33 -31.94
N ALA A 219 31.97 13.89 -32.64
CA ALA A 219 31.90 12.88 -33.68
C ALA A 219 32.03 11.49 -33.05
N ILE A 220 31.37 10.51 -33.65
CA ILE A 220 31.37 9.13 -33.14
C ILE A 220 32.74 8.51 -33.47
N LYS A 221 33.58 8.32 -32.45
CA LYS A 221 34.84 7.58 -32.52
C LYS A 221 34.55 6.09 -32.58
N LYS A 222 33.59 5.62 -31.77
CA LYS A 222 33.16 4.22 -31.74
C LYS A 222 31.70 4.07 -31.30
N SER A 223 31.06 3.00 -31.77
CA SER A 223 29.71 2.62 -31.34
C SER A 223 29.56 1.11 -31.23
N SER A 224 28.80 0.64 -30.25
CA SER A 224 28.48 -0.79 -30.08
C SER A 224 27.00 -0.95 -29.71
N LEU A 225 26.31 -1.82 -30.46
CA LEU A 225 24.94 -2.20 -30.14
C LEU A 225 24.95 -3.34 -29.13
N ILE A 226 24.28 -3.16 -28.00
CA ILE A 226 24.10 -4.21 -27.01
C ILE A 226 23.01 -5.14 -27.56
N THR A 227 23.43 -6.32 -28.01
CA THR A 227 22.59 -7.28 -28.76
C THR A 227 21.62 -8.04 -27.87
N GLU A 228 21.88 -8.09 -26.57
CA GLU A 228 21.03 -8.75 -25.60
C GLU A 228 19.81 -7.91 -25.19
N SER A 229 18.79 -8.58 -24.67
CA SER A 229 17.55 -7.94 -24.19
C SER A 229 17.73 -7.31 -22.80
N ILE A 230 18.72 -6.42 -22.70
CA ILE A 230 19.05 -5.66 -21.49
C ILE A 230 18.44 -4.28 -21.64
N PHE A 231 17.62 -3.88 -20.66
CA PHE A 231 17.28 -2.49 -20.48
C PHE A 231 18.29 -1.89 -19.49
N ALA A 232 19.35 -1.27 -20.02
CA ALA A 232 20.39 -0.68 -19.20
C ALA A 232 19.84 0.59 -18.52
N THR A 233 19.97 0.65 -17.20
CA THR A 233 19.42 1.71 -16.34
C THR A 233 20.50 2.63 -15.79
N CYS A 234 21.75 2.16 -15.74
CA CYS A 234 22.89 2.89 -15.18
C CYS A 234 24.19 2.55 -15.92
N MET A 235 25.13 3.50 -15.89
CA MET A 235 26.48 3.36 -16.46
C MET A 235 27.48 4.12 -15.58
N VAL A 236 28.63 3.50 -15.34
CA VAL A 236 29.79 4.08 -14.65
C VAL A 236 31.07 3.68 -15.39
N ALA A 237 32.19 4.34 -15.10
CA ALA A 237 33.47 3.96 -15.66
C ALA A 237 34.61 4.20 -14.68
N GLY A 238 35.70 3.49 -14.91
CA GLY A 238 36.93 3.53 -14.13
C GLY A 238 37.71 2.24 -14.30
N ASP A 239 38.97 2.25 -13.91
CA ASP A 239 39.80 1.04 -13.84
C ASP A 239 39.25 0.09 -12.75
N VAL A 240 38.43 -0.89 -13.15
CA VAL A 240 37.72 -1.80 -12.24
C VAL A 240 38.48 -3.08 -11.99
N ASP A 241 39.30 -3.53 -12.93
CA ASP A 241 40.12 -4.72 -12.76
C ASP A 241 41.55 -4.43 -12.26
N ASN A 242 41.86 -3.15 -12.07
CA ASN A 242 43.11 -2.59 -11.53
C ASN A 242 44.30 -2.91 -12.45
N ASP A 243 44.09 -2.86 -13.76
CA ASP A 243 45.13 -3.03 -14.79
C ASP A 243 45.76 -1.69 -15.24
N GLY A 244 45.29 -0.57 -14.68
CA GLY A 244 45.72 0.78 -15.01
C GLY A 244 45.00 1.41 -16.20
N LYS A 245 43.98 0.75 -16.77
CA LYS A 245 43.15 1.27 -17.86
C LYS A 245 41.70 1.35 -17.40
N ASN A 246 40.98 2.35 -17.90
CA ASN A 246 39.57 2.48 -17.56
C ASN A 246 38.70 1.49 -18.34
N GLU A 247 37.68 0.96 -17.66
CA GLU A 247 36.58 0.20 -18.26
C GLU A 247 35.26 0.98 -18.19
N ILE A 248 34.32 0.56 -19.04
CA ILE A 248 32.92 1.00 -18.97
C ILE A 248 32.12 -0.12 -18.33
N VAL A 249 31.32 0.21 -17.33
CA VAL A 249 30.41 -0.74 -16.68
C VAL A 249 28.98 -0.29 -16.92
N ILE A 250 28.17 -1.19 -17.47
CA ILE A 250 26.74 -0.99 -17.65
C ILE A 250 25.95 -1.93 -16.73
N GLY A 251 24.85 -1.44 -16.18
CA GLY A 251 23.98 -2.21 -15.30
C GLY A 251 22.50 -2.04 -15.66
N GLY A 252 21.71 -3.08 -15.40
CA GLY A 252 20.27 -3.02 -15.59
C GLY A 252 19.56 -4.33 -15.33
N GLY A 253 18.32 -4.42 -15.81
CA GLY A 253 17.49 -5.61 -15.71
C GLY A 253 17.32 -6.30 -17.07
N ALA A 254 17.53 -7.62 -17.12
CA ALA A 254 17.16 -8.42 -18.29
C ALA A 254 15.66 -8.76 -18.19
N PHE A 255 14.85 -8.26 -19.14
CA PHE A 255 13.39 -8.45 -19.09
C PHE A 255 12.97 -9.58 -20.03
N SER A 256 12.48 -10.70 -19.48
CA SER A 256 12.00 -11.84 -20.28
C SER A 256 10.57 -11.68 -20.82
N GLY A 257 10.02 -10.46 -20.80
CA GLY A 257 8.62 -10.19 -21.18
C GLY A 257 7.60 -10.52 -20.08
N ARG A 258 8.00 -11.22 -19.01
CA ARG A 258 7.17 -11.46 -17.81
C ARG A 258 7.82 -10.82 -16.60
N TRP A 259 7.01 -10.10 -15.81
CA TRP A 259 7.45 -9.41 -14.61
C TRP A 259 8.32 -10.28 -13.69
N GLN A 260 7.87 -11.49 -13.37
CA GLN A 260 8.55 -12.44 -12.47
C GLN A 260 9.94 -12.93 -13.00
N GLY A 261 10.28 -12.59 -14.23
CA GLY A 261 11.49 -13.04 -14.90
C GLY A 261 12.70 -12.13 -14.70
N ALA A 262 12.57 -10.88 -14.24
CA ALA A 262 13.71 -9.96 -14.28
C ALA A 262 14.85 -10.38 -13.34
N THR A 263 16.07 -10.19 -13.85
CA THR A 263 17.35 -10.48 -13.20
C THR A 263 18.18 -9.20 -13.15
N ASN A 264 18.98 -9.04 -12.11
CA ASN A 264 20.07 -8.07 -12.11
C ASN A 264 21.14 -8.52 -13.10
N GLN A 265 21.81 -7.55 -13.73
CA GLN A 265 22.92 -7.82 -14.63
C GLN A 265 23.91 -6.66 -14.66
N ILE A 266 25.20 -7.01 -14.71
CA ILE A 266 26.30 -6.08 -14.92
C ILE A 266 27.18 -6.64 -16.04
N THR A 267 27.59 -5.76 -16.96
CA THR A 267 28.57 -6.06 -17.99
C THR A 267 29.70 -5.04 -17.93
N VAL A 268 30.94 -5.53 -17.89
CA VAL A 268 32.17 -4.74 -17.98
C VAL A 268 32.69 -4.80 -19.41
N LEU A 269 32.99 -3.64 -19.98
CA LEU A 269 33.42 -3.46 -21.36
C LEU A 269 34.80 -2.79 -21.40
N ASP A 270 35.61 -3.21 -22.36
CA ASP A 270 36.89 -2.54 -22.66
C ASP A 270 36.66 -1.22 -23.43
N ARG A 271 37.74 -0.47 -23.65
CA ARG A 271 37.73 0.77 -24.47
C ARG A 271 37.26 0.55 -25.92
N GLU A 272 37.35 -0.68 -26.39
CA GLU A 272 36.92 -1.09 -27.72
C GLU A 272 35.43 -1.49 -27.72
N LEU A 273 34.71 -1.32 -26.61
CA LEU A 273 33.32 -1.72 -26.38
C LEU A 273 33.07 -3.23 -26.52
N ASN A 274 34.10 -4.05 -26.30
CA ASN A 274 33.97 -5.51 -26.21
C ASN A 274 33.70 -5.93 -24.75
N GLU A 275 32.89 -6.97 -24.58
CA GLU A 275 32.64 -7.58 -23.27
C GLU A 275 33.91 -8.23 -22.69
N LYS A 276 34.37 -7.73 -21.53
CA LYS A 276 35.45 -8.34 -20.73
C LYS A 276 34.90 -9.42 -19.82
N ILE A 277 33.90 -9.06 -19.01
CA ILE A 277 33.27 -9.95 -18.03
C ILE A 277 31.84 -9.51 -17.74
N LYS A 278 31.00 -10.46 -17.36
CA LYS A 278 29.58 -10.26 -17.14
C LYS A 278 29.05 -11.20 -16.07
N THR A 279 28.05 -10.74 -15.33
CA THR A 279 27.31 -11.57 -14.38
C THR A 279 25.82 -11.23 -14.39
N SER A 280 24.99 -12.17 -13.97
CA SER A 280 23.55 -11.97 -13.79
C SER A 280 23.06 -12.80 -12.61
N TRP A 281 22.22 -12.22 -11.75
CA TRP A 281 21.74 -12.88 -10.55
C TRP A 281 20.30 -12.49 -10.21
N LYS A 282 19.71 -13.30 -9.33
CA LYS A 282 18.51 -12.95 -8.58
C LYS A 282 18.73 -13.32 -7.13
N THR A 283 18.43 -12.39 -6.24
CA THR A 283 18.51 -12.64 -4.80
C THR A 283 17.30 -13.46 -4.35
N PHE A 284 16.10 -13.07 -4.79
CA PHE A 284 14.87 -13.84 -4.58
C PHE A 284 14.19 -14.13 -5.93
N ARG A 285 12.85 -14.12 -5.97
CA ARG A 285 12.08 -14.41 -7.18
C ARG A 285 12.33 -13.41 -8.30
N HIS A 286 12.59 -12.16 -7.92
CA HIS A 286 12.61 -11.02 -8.82
C HIS A 286 13.63 -9.99 -8.31
N SER A 287 14.48 -9.42 -9.17
CA SER A 287 15.43 -8.35 -8.79
C SER A 287 15.63 -7.30 -9.89
N TRP A 288 15.86 -6.05 -9.50
CA TRP A 288 16.27 -4.95 -10.38
C TRP A 288 17.44 -4.13 -9.84
N LEU A 289 18.29 -3.72 -10.78
CA LEU A 289 19.40 -2.81 -10.59
C LEU A 289 19.02 -1.41 -11.10
N TRP A 290 19.15 -0.41 -10.22
CA TRP A 290 18.77 0.97 -10.52
C TRP A 290 19.95 1.93 -10.60
N ASP A 291 20.95 1.75 -9.76
CA ASP A 291 22.11 2.64 -9.67
C ASP A 291 23.37 1.86 -9.35
N MET A 292 24.53 2.44 -9.67
CA MET A 292 25.83 1.80 -9.51
C MET A 292 26.93 2.83 -9.22
N GLN A 293 27.96 2.40 -8.50
CA GLN A 293 29.18 3.16 -8.27
C GLN A 293 30.42 2.26 -8.30
N ILE A 294 31.57 2.86 -8.59
CA ILE A 294 32.88 2.22 -8.46
C ILE A 294 33.62 2.89 -7.31
N ALA A 295 34.10 2.11 -6.35
CA ALA A 295 34.92 2.61 -5.24
C ALA A 295 35.76 1.47 -4.64
N ASP A 296 36.86 1.81 -4.00
CA ASP A 296 37.58 0.91 -3.09
C ASP A 296 36.86 0.91 -1.74
N VAL A 297 36.17 -0.19 -1.43
CA VAL A 297 35.22 -0.25 -0.30
C VAL A 297 35.87 -0.71 1.00
N ASP A 298 36.98 -1.45 0.93
CA ASP A 298 37.71 -1.91 2.12
C ASP A 298 39.14 -1.37 2.23
N ASN A 299 39.48 -0.37 1.40
CA ASN A 299 40.80 0.25 1.32
C ASN A 299 41.92 -0.76 1.03
N ASP A 300 41.64 -1.82 0.24
CA ASP A 300 42.64 -2.81 -0.18
C ASP A 300 43.39 -2.39 -1.46
N GLY A 301 43.06 -1.22 -2.01
CA GLY A 301 43.62 -0.66 -3.23
C GLY A 301 42.96 -1.19 -4.51
N LYS A 302 41.96 -2.07 -4.40
CA LYS A 302 41.21 -2.58 -5.55
C LYS A 302 39.81 -1.99 -5.56
N LYS A 303 39.35 -1.64 -6.76
CA LYS A 303 37.99 -1.13 -6.91
C LYS A 303 36.95 -2.24 -6.95
N GLU A 304 35.87 -2.02 -6.22
CA GLU A 304 34.63 -2.76 -6.30
C GLU A 304 33.57 -2.02 -7.11
N ILE A 305 32.59 -2.79 -7.56
CA ILE A 305 31.36 -2.30 -8.17
C ILE A 305 30.26 -2.46 -7.13
N ILE A 306 29.71 -1.33 -6.67
CA ILE A 306 28.57 -1.29 -5.76
C ILE A 306 27.32 -1.12 -6.59
N THR A 307 26.32 -1.94 -6.31
CA THR A 307 25.00 -1.86 -6.92
C THR A 307 23.92 -1.50 -5.90
N TYR A 308 22.96 -0.71 -6.35
CA TYR A 308 21.79 -0.32 -5.58
C TYR A 308 20.53 -0.75 -6.31
N GLY A 309 19.70 -1.53 -5.63
CA GLY A 309 18.55 -2.16 -6.26
C GLY A 309 17.50 -2.62 -5.27
N GLY A 310 16.58 -3.42 -5.79
CA GLY A 310 15.56 -4.06 -4.98
C GLY A 310 15.24 -5.46 -5.49
N THR A 311 14.75 -6.29 -4.59
CA THR A 311 14.36 -7.66 -4.81
C THR A 311 12.99 -7.91 -4.18
N SER A 312 12.24 -8.91 -4.65
CA SER A 312 10.95 -9.27 -4.05
C SER A 312 10.75 -10.77 -4.01
N MET A 313 10.17 -11.27 -2.92
CA MET A 313 9.83 -12.68 -2.74
C MET A 313 8.41 -13.01 -3.24
N THR A 314 7.49 -12.04 -3.18
CA THR A 314 6.05 -12.22 -3.43
C THR A 314 5.51 -11.19 -4.43
N GLY A 315 4.24 -11.33 -4.82
CA GLY A 315 3.56 -10.48 -5.81
C GLY A 315 3.48 -11.11 -7.20
N LYS A 316 2.40 -10.83 -7.95
CA LYS A 316 2.27 -11.26 -9.36
C LYS A 316 2.76 -10.18 -10.34
N ASN A 317 2.68 -8.93 -9.92
CA ASN A 317 3.01 -7.74 -10.70
C ASN A 317 3.68 -6.70 -9.80
N GLN A 318 4.06 -5.58 -10.41
CA GLN A 318 4.74 -4.47 -9.74
C GLN A 318 3.99 -3.86 -8.54
N ASN A 319 2.65 -3.87 -8.52
CA ASN A 319 1.83 -3.25 -7.47
C ASN A 319 1.58 -4.17 -6.26
N GLU A 320 1.82 -5.47 -6.43
CA GLU A 320 1.58 -6.49 -5.41
C GLU A 320 2.87 -6.98 -4.76
N ALA A 321 4.03 -6.52 -5.24
CA ALA A 321 5.32 -7.01 -4.81
C ALA A 321 5.68 -6.48 -3.42
N ASN A 322 6.13 -7.37 -2.54
CA ASN A 322 6.81 -6.94 -1.32
C ASN A 322 8.29 -6.66 -1.66
N THR A 323 8.63 -5.37 -1.75
CA THR A 323 9.95 -4.91 -2.16
C THR A 323 10.91 -4.83 -0.97
N ILE A 324 12.06 -5.50 -1.13
CA ILE A 324 13.19 -5.55 -0.20
C ILE A 324 14.35 -4.84 -0.88
N GLY A 325 15.05 -3.98 -0.15
CA GLY A 325 16.23 -3.31 -0.68
C GLY A 325 17.44 -4.20 -0.79
N GLU A 326 18.29 -3.91 -1.77
CA GLU A 326 19.53 -4.64 -2.01
C GLU A 326 20.69 -3.67 -2.28
N ILE A 327 21.75 -3.81 -1.49
CA ILE A 327 23.10 -3.33 -1.82
C ILE A 327 23.96 -4.57 -2.03
N SER A 328 24.57 -4.70 -3.21
CA SER A 328 25.52 -5.77 -3.51
C SER A 328 26.86 -5.18 -3.91
N ILE A 329 27.94 -5.64 -3.28
CA ILE A 329 29.33 -5.22 -3.55
C ILE A 329 30.00 -6.35 -4.32
N HIS A 330 30.48 -6.06 -5.53
CA HIS A 330 31.12 -7.03 -6.41
C HIS A 330 32.60 -6.69 -6.59
N LYS A 331 33.46 -7.70 -6.61
CA LYS A 331 34.87 -7.53 -6.98
C LYS A 331 34.96 -7.07 -8.43
N GLY A 332 35.62 -5.95 -8.73
CA GLY A 332 35.65 -5.41 -10.10
C GLY A 332 36.25 -6.40 -11.12
N LYS A 333 37.29 -7.14 -10.74
CA LYS A 333 37.98 -8.10 -11.61
C LYS A 333 37.20 -9.39 -11.95
N THR A 334 36.41 -9.91 -11.01
CA THR A 334 35.74 -11.23 -11.19
C THR A 334 34.21 -11.15 -11.18
N LEU A 335 33.64 -10.02 -10.75
CA LEU A 335 32.23 -9.81 -10.46
C LEU A 335 31.62 -10.72 -9.38
N ASP A 336 32.45 -11.49 -8.66
CA ASP A 336 32.01 -12.26 -7.49
C ASP A 336 31.48 -11.30 -6.42
N ILE A 337 30.39 -11.70 -5.76
CA ILE A 337 29.85 -10.95 -4.62
C ILE A 337 30.87 -11.00 -3.48
N LYS A 338 31.34 -9.82 -3.06
CA LYS A 338 32.19 -9.59 -1.89
C LYS A 338 31.35 -9.46 -0.63
N ASP A 339 30.20 -8.79 -0.74
CA ASP A 339 29.27 -8.59 0.36
C ASP A 339 27.87 -8.22 -0.17
N ILE A 340 26.84 -8.44 0.64
CA ILE A 340 25.46 -8.09 0.32
C ILE A 340 24.75 -7.59 1.58
N PHE A 341 23.79 -6.69 1.39
CA PHE A 341 22.91 -6.24 2.45
C PHE A 341 21.48 -6.09 1.95
N LEU A 342 20.56 -6.74 2.67
CA LEU A 342 19.14 -6.66 2.42
C LEU A 342 18.45 -5.98 3.61
N TRP A 343 17.44 -5.17 3.32
CA TRP A 343 16.57 -4.61 4.35
C TRP A 343 15.13 -4.54 3.85
N GLN A 344 14.21 -4.80 4.75
CA GLN A 344 12.79 -4.61 4.48
C GLN A 344 12.51 -3.10 4.51
N THR A 345 11.92 -2.57 3.43
CA THR A 345 11.31 -1.23 3.46
C THR A 345 10.09 -1.26 4.39
N GLU A 346 9.66 -0.13 4.98
CA GLU A 346 8.60 -0.05 6.02
C GLU A 346 7.49 -1.08 5.77
N SER A 347 7.18 -1.92 6.76
CA SER A 347 6.17 -2.96 6.59
C SER A 347 4.84 -2.34 6.15
N PHE A 348 4.14 -2.99 5.20
CA PHE A 348 2.95 -2.47 4.48
C PHE A 348 3.21 -1.43 3.39
N ASN A 349 4.39 -0.84 3.34
CA ASN A 349 4.74 0.16 2.35
C ASN A 349 5.51 -0.46 1.17
N ASP A 350 4.94 -0.41 -0.04
CA ASP A 350 5.65 -0.78 -1.27
C ASP A 350 6.45 0.42 -1.78
N THR A 351 7.64 0.61 -1.21
CA THR A 351 8.63 1.56 -1.70
C THR A 351 9.80 0.82 -2.33
N ARG A 352 10.43 1.44 -3.34
CA ARG A 352 11.53 0.81 -4.07
C ARG A 352 12.82 1.56 -3.84
N PRO A 353 13.87 0.91 -3.31
CA PRO A 353 15.18 1.52 -3.28
C PRO A 353 15.61 1.83 -4.70
N SER A 354 16.00 3.08 -4.90
CA SER A 354 16.06 3.67 -6.23
C SER A 354 17.43 4.24 -6.55
N ARG A 355 18.05 4.91 -5.59
CA ARG A 355 19.36 5.54 -5.72
C ARG A 355 20.14 5.37 -4.43
N GLY A 356 21.46 5.30 -4.56
CA GLY A 356 22.38 5.18 -3.43
C GLY A 356 23.68 5.93 -3.69
N VAL A 357 24.39 6.24 -2.62
CA VAL A 357 25.71 6.86 -2.68
C VAL A 357 26.60 6.33 -1.56
N ILE A 358 27.83 5.96 -1.92
CA ILE A 358 28.91 5.65 -1.00
C ILE A 358 29.80 6.87 -0.78
N PHE A 359 30.26 7.09 0.44
CA PHE A 359 31.19 8.17 0.77
C PHE A 359 31.92 7.92 2.07
N GLN A 360 33.16 8.42 2.17
CA GLN A 360 33.91 8.42 3.42
C GLN A 360 33.39 9.53 4.34
N ASN A 361 33.14 9.24 5.61
CA ASN A 361 32.86 10.23 6.65
C ASN A 361 33.76 9.98 7.86
N ASP A 362 34.69 10.89 8.09
CA ASP A 362 35.79 10.69 9.04
C ASP A 362 36.49 9.33 8.80
N ASN A 363 36.46 8.43 9.77
CA ASN A 363 37.06 7.08 9.68
C ASN A 363 36.07 5.98 9.26
N SER A 364 34.82 6.35 8.94
CA SER A 364 33.77 5.40 8.62
C SER A 364 33.36 5.51 7.15
N LEU A 365 33.21 4.36 6.49
CA LEU A 365 32.62 4.31 5.15
C LEU A 365 31.11 4.28 5.28
N CYS A 366 30.42 5.19 4.62
CA CYS A 366 28.99 5.36 4.74
C CYS A 366 28.28 5.12 3.42
N PHE A 367 27.06 4.59 3.51
CA PHE A 367 26.13 4.46 2.40
C PHE A 367 24.87 5.25 2.73
N ALA A 368 24.42 6.10 1.83
CA ALA A 368 23.08 6.66 1.90
C ALA A 368 22.22 6.10 0.77
N ILE A 369 20.98 5.73 1.08
CA ILE A 369 20.00 5.26 0.09
C ILE A 369 18.70 6.04 0.20
N THR A 370 17.93 6.03 -0.88
CA THR A 370 16.58 6.56 -0.87
C THR A 370 15.62 5.71 -1.69
N THR A 371 14.37 5.62 -1.23
CA THR A 371 13.31 4.92 -1.95
C THR A 371 12.46 5.84 -2.81
N SER A 372 11.74 5.24 -3.74
CA SER A 372 10.82 5.87 -4.68
C SER A 372 9.48 5.16 -4.72
N LYS A 373 8.42 5.91 -5.06
CA LYS A 373 7.11 5.40 -5.48
C LYS A 373 6.94 5.69 -6.97
N TRP A 374 6.87 4.63 -7.77
CA TRP A 374 6.94 4.71 -9.23
C TRP A 374 5.59 4.76 -9.93
N MET A 375 4.54 4.28 -9.28
CA MET A 375 3.22 4.19 -9.90
C MET A 375 2.09 4.37 -8.91
N ASP A 376 0.95 4.79 -9.44
CA ASP A 376 -0.28 4.87 -8.70
C ASP A 376 -0.74 3.46 -8.24
N GLY A 377 -1.34 3.39 -7.06
CA GLY A 377 -1.78 2.13 -6.43
C GLY A 377 -0.71 1.38 -5.61
N GLN A 378 0.56 1.80 -5.61
CA GLN A 378 1.51 1.30 -4.61
C GLN A 378 1.02 1.73 -3.23
N ARG A 379 0.82 0.75 -2.33
CA ARG A 379 0.45 0.97 -0.94
C ARG A 379 1.64 1.57 -0.22
N THR A 380 1.86 2.88 -0.32
CA THR A 380 2.87 3.59 0.46
C THR A 380 2.45 5.03 0.69
N ASN A 381 2.71 5.53 1.89
CA ASN A 381 2.44 6.91 2.29
C ASN A 381 3.72 7.69 2.66
N LYS A 382 4.89 7.04 2.63
CA LYS A 382 6.19 7.66 2.94
C LYS A 382 7.30 7.03 2.10
N LEU A 383 8.38 7.78 1.88
CA LEU A 383 9.63 7.29 1.32
C LEU A 383 10.74 7.39 2.35
N GLU A 384 11.73 6.52 2.29
CA GLU A 384 12.86 6.57 3.22
C GLU A 384 14.05 7.34 2.60
N LEU A 385 14.77 8.03 3.47
CA LEU A 385 16.17 8.38 3.29
C LEU A 385 16.92 7.76 4.47
N ARG A 386 17.88 6.89 4.18
CA ARG A 386 18.56 6.09 5.19
C ARG A 386 20.06 6.15 5.01
N LEU A 387 20.77 6.27 6.12
CA LEU A 387 22.22 6.31 6.22
C LEU A 387 22.70 5.07 6.97
N PHE A 388 23.66 4.37 6.38
CA PHE A 388 24.33 3.21 6.95
C PHE A 388 25.81 3.48 7.14
N GLU A 389 26.37 2.90 8.20
CA GLU A 389 27.79 2.67 8.35
C GLU A 389 28.14 1.30 7.77
N TYR A 390 29.25 1.20 7.04
CA TYR A 390 29.78 -0.07 6.55
C TYR A 390 31.02 -0.48 7.34
N LYS A 391 30.94 -1.68 7.91
CA LYS A 391 32.01 -2.34 8.67
C LYS A 391 32.15 -3.76 8.13
N PRO A 392 33.15 -4.04 7.27
CA PRO A 392 33.30 -5.36 6.65
C PRO A 392 33.30 -6.48 7.69
N ASN A 393 32.48 -7.50 7.46
CA ASN A 393 32.44 -8.70 8.31
C ASN A 393 32.53 -9.96 7.45
N LEU A 394 33.61 -10.73 7.64
CA LEU A 394 33.89 -11.93 6.84
C LEU A 394 32.82 -13.04 6.95
N LEU A 395 31.96 -12.99 7.98
CA LEU A 395 30.86 -13.93 8.17
C LEU A 395 29.52 -13.43 7.61
N ALA A 396 29.40 -12.14 7.28
CA ALA A 396 28.13 -11.55 6.85
C ALA A 396 27.65 -12.15 5.53
N LEU A 397 28.51 -12.22 4.50
CA LEU A 397 28.13 -12.80 3.21
C LEU A 397 27.68 -14.26 3.34
N LYS A 398 28.37 -15.06 4.17
CA LYS A 398 27.99 -16.45 4.43
C LYS A 398 26.59 -16.52 5.05
N LYS A 399 26.33 -15.72 6.08
CA LYS A 399 25.02 -15.67 6.76
C LYS A 399 23.90 -15.23 5.80
N TRP A 400 24.14 -14.22 4.96
CA TRP A 400 23.18 -13.81 3.94
C TRP A 400 22.91 -14.91 2.93
N THR A 401 23.95 -15.61 2.48
CA THR A 401 23.81 -16.72 1.52
C THR A 401 22.97 -17.85 2.10
N GLU A 402 23.23 -18.25 3.35
CA GLU A 402 22.43 -19.26 4.07
C GLU A 402 20.97 -18.83 4.22
N PHE A 403 20.73 -17.57 4.62
CA PHE A 403 19.39 -17.01 4.74
C PHE A 403 18.63 -16.96 3.41
N ILE A 404 19.27 -16.48 2.35
CA ILE A 404 18.69 -16.37 1.01
C ILE A 404 18.32 -17.77 0.49
N ASN A 405 19.20 -18.75 0.68
CA ASN A 405 18.93 -20.14 0.30
C ASN A 405 17.72 -20.70 1.06
N ALA A 406 17.68 -20.53 2.39
CA ALA A 406 16.54 -20.95 3.21
C ALA A 406 15.21 -20.32 2.75
N CYS A 407 15.22 -19.03 2.39
CA CYS A 407 14.04 -18.35 1.84
C CYS A 407 13.61 -18.94 0.48
N ASN A 408 14.56 -19.11 -0.43
CA ASN A 408 14.29 -19.59 -1.80
C ASN A 408 13.84 -21.07 -1.82
N GLU A 409 14.40 -21.89 -0.93
CA GLU A 409 14.07 -23.31 -0.77
C GLU A 409 12.82 -23.53 0.09
N LYS A 410 12.30 -22.46 0.72
CA LYS A 410 11.19 -22.51 1.68
C LYS A 410 11.47 -23.45 2.86
N ASP A 411 12.71 -23.43 3.35
CA ASP A 411 13.13 -24.29 4.46
C ASP A 411 12.79 -23.66 5.82
N SER A 412 11.60 -24.00 6.34
CA SER A 412 11.16 -23.51 7.64
C SER A 412 12.01 -23.99 8.82
N LYS A 413 12.84 -25.05 8.66
CA LYS A 413 13.76 -25.50 9.72
C LYS A 413 14.93 -24.56 9.85
N GLU A 414 15.50 -24.12 8.73
CA GLU A 414 16.61 -23.18 8.71
C GLU A 414 16.14 -21.76 9.06
N LEU A 415 14.96 -21.36 8.59
CA LEU A 415 14.39 -20.02 8.86
C LEU A 415 14.19 -19.72 10.36
N VAL A 416 14.09 -20.74 11.22
CA VAL A 416 14.07 -20.55 12.69
C VAL A 416 15.24 -19.69 13.17
N ASN A 417 16.43 -19.85 12.56
CA ASN A 417 17.65 -19.14 12.95
C ASN A 417 17.60 -17.63 12.65
N TYR A 418 16.64 -17.20 11.83
CA TYR A 418 16.48 -15.83 11.35
C TYR A 418 15.17 -15.19 11.83
N ALA A 419 14.27 -15.97 12.41
CA ALA A 419 12.93 -15.55 12.76
C ALA A 419 12.79 -14.97 14.19
N ASN A 420 13.85 -14.37 14.74
CA ASN A 420 13.81 -13.72 16.05
C ASN A 420 13.14 -12.34 15.93
N PRO A 421 11.98 -12.07 16.55
CA PRO A 421 11.26 -10.81 16.37
C PRO A 421 11.99 -9.54 16.84
N ASN A 422 13.09 -9.68 17.59
CA ASN A 422 13.95 -8.56 17.99
C ASN A 422 15.07 -8.26 16.98
N ASP A 423 15.26 -9.10 15.96
CA ASP A 423 16.21 -8.86 14.88
C ASP A 423 15.58 -7.96 13.82
N VAL A 424 15.98 -6.69 13.81
CA VAL A 424 15.39 -5.66 12.92
C VAL A 424 15.75 -5.84 11.44
N ILE A 425 16.69 -6.74 11.11
CA ILE A 425 17.18 -6.95 9.74
C ILE A 425 16.54 -8.21 9.15
N PHE A 426 16.77 -9.35 9.79
CA PHE A 426 16.34 -10.64 9.25
C PHE A 426 14.88 -10.92 9.53
N ALA A 427 14.34 -10.53 10.69
CA ALA A 427 13.01 -10.95 11.11
C ALA A 427 11.88 -10.45 10.19
N PRO A 428 11.87 -9.19 9.71
CA PRO A 428 10.85 -8.75 8.77
C PRO A 428 10.85 -9.53 7.45
N ILE A 429 12.03 -9.93 6.96
CA ILE A 429 12.16 -10.72 5.73
C ILE A 429 11.81 -12.19 6.01
N ALA A 430 12.28 -12.76 7.13
CA ALA A 430 12.01 -14.13 7.53
C ALA A 430 10.51 -14.37 7.74
N LEU A 431 9.80 -13.40 8.30
CA LEU A 431 8.34 -13.41 8.46
C LEU A 431 7.61 -13.68 7.13
N GLU A 432 8.05 -13.03 6.05
CA GLU A 432 7.49 -13.20 4.71
C GLU A 432 7.86 -14.55 4.10
N ALA A 433 9.09 -15.01 4.31
CA ALA A 433 9.54 -16.32 3.86
C ALA A 433 8.75 -17.46 4.55
N LEU A 434 8.54 -17.37 5.87
CA LEU A 434 7.74 -18.32 6.64
C LEU A 434 6.29 -18.37 6.12
N ALA A 435 5.72 -17.22 5.74
CA ALA A 435 4.38 -17.21 5.16
C ALA A 435 4.31 -17.97 3.83
N LEU A 436 5.40 -17.99 3.05
CA LEU A 436 5.50 -18.77 1.80
C LEU A 436 5.74 -20.26 2.02
N CYS A 437 6.34 -20.65 3.14
CA CYS A 437 6.46 -22.04 3.58
C CYS A 437 5.07 -22.60 3.93
N GLY A 438 4.34 -21.92 4.81
CA GLY A 438 2.95 -22.23 5.16
C GLY A 438 2.73 -23.56 5.90
N ASP A 439 3.78 -24.26 6.31
CA ASP A 439 3.72 -25.45 7.17
C ASP A 439 3.48 -25.08 8.65
N ASP A 440 3.14 -26.06 9.48
CA ASP A 440 2.74 -25.80 10.88
C ASP A 440 3.85 -25.14 11.72
N ARG A 441 5.13 -25.48 11.47
CA ARG A 441 6.26 -24.81 12.13
C ARG A 441 6.30 -23.34 11.75
N SER A 442 6.07 -23.04 10.47
CA SER A 442 6.05 -21.66 10.00
C SER A 442 4.92 -20.86 10.64
N ILE A 443 3.72 -21.44 10.77
CA ILE A 443 2.60 -20.78 11.46
C ILE A 443 2.94 -20.51 12.94
N GLU A 444 3.55 -21.46 13.64
CA GLU A 444 4.00 -21.28 15.02
C GLU A 444 5.06 -20.17 15.14
N LEU A 445 6.06 -20.17 14.26
CA LEU A 445 7.11 -19.15 14.24
C LEU A 445 6.55 -17.75 13.95
N ILE A 446 5.62 -17.62 13.00
CA ILE A 446 4.91 -16.36 12.74
C ILE A 446 4.13 -15.93 14.00
N GLY A 447 3.52 -16.87 14.73
CA GLY A 447 2.86 -16.62 16.01
C GLY A 447 3.76 -15.94 17.05
N ASN A 448 5.05 -16.26 17.09
CA ASN A 448 6.00 -15.65 18.01
C ASN A 448 6.18 -14.14 17.76
N TYR A 449 5.97 -13.67 16.53
CA TYR A 449 6.00 -12.25 16.21
C TYR A 449 4.84 -11.47 16.84
N LEU A 450 3.76 -12.14 17.25
CA LEU A 450 2.66 -11.48 17.94
C LEU A 450 3.01 -11.02 19.37
N ALA A 451 4.21 -11.34 19.86
CA ALA A 451 4.74 -10.85 21.13
C ALA A 451 5.70 -9.66 20.99
N THR A 452 6.02 -9.22 19.77
CA THR A 452 6.94 -8.09 19.54
C THR A 452 6.30 -6.75 19.92
N GLN A 453 7.13 -5.78 20.31
CA GLN A 453 6.72 -4.39 20.51
C GLN A 453 6.82 -3.55 19.22
N ASP A 454 7.44 -4.09 18.17
CA ASP A 454 7.44 -3.48 16.84
C ASP A 454 6.03 -3.56 16.23
N LYS A 455 5.27 -2.45 16.33
CA LYS A 455 3.87 -2.42 15.86
C LYS A 455 3.72 -2.79 14.38
N PRO A 456 4.51 -2.23 13.43
CA PRO A 456 4.48 -2.68 12.03
C PRO A 456 4.64 -4.20 11.86
N LEU A 457 5.61 -4.79 12.55
CA LEU A 457 5.89 -6.22 12.46
C LEU A 457 4.77 -7.07 13.09
N PHE A 458 4.24 -6.65 14.25
CA PHE A 458 3.09 -7.26 14.92
C PHE A 458 1.85 -7.28 14.02
N VAL A 459 1.51 -6.14 13.42
CA VAL A 459 0.35 -6.02 12.52
C VAL A 459 0.57 -6.90 11.30
N ARG A 460 1.80 -6.96 10.76
CA ARG A 460 2.12 -7.80 9.59
C ARG A 460 1.97 -9.28 9.87
N ALA A 461 2.51 -9.76 10.99
CA ALA A 461 2.31 -11.14 11.43
C ALA A 461 0.81 -11.46 11.63
N SER A 462 0.05 -10.55 12.23
CA SER A 462 -1.41 -10.69 12.42
C SER A 462 -2.15 -10.87 11.09
N HIS A 463 -1.77 -10.13 10.05
CA HIS A 463 -2.38 -10.27 8.73
C HIS A 463 -1.94 -11.55 8.00
N LEU A 464 -0.66 -11.91 8.06
CA LEU A 464 -0.16 -13.12 7.42
C LEU A 464 -0.80 -14.38 8.02
N LEU A 465 -0.99 -14.41 9.34
CA LEU A 465 -1.65 -15.53 10.02
C LEU A 465 -3.08 -15.76 9.54
N GLN A 466 -3.85 -14.70 9.28
CA GLN A 466 -5.22 -14.83 8.76
C GLN A 466 -5.28 -15.60 7.44
N SER A 467 -4.23 -15.55 6.62
CA SER A 467 -4.20 -16.29 5.35
C SER A 467 -4.19 -17.82 5.52
N PHE A 468 -3.91 -18.32 6.73
CA PHE A 468 -3.95 -19.76 7.06
C PHE A 468 -5.28 -20.22 7.70
N GLY A 469 -6.27 -19.33 7.83
CA GLY A 469 -7.61 -19.64 8.34
C GLY A 469 -7.58 -20.36 9.69
N LYS A 470 -8.25 -21.52 9.78
CA LYS A 470 -8.35 -22.30 11.02
C LYS A 470 -7.00 -22.64 11.67
N ARG A 471 -5.96 -22.87 10.87
CA ARG A 471 -4.64 -23.35 11.36
C ARG A 471 -3.89 -22.31 12.21
N SER A 472 -4.20 -21.02 12.05
CA SER A 472 -3.54 -19.94 12.79
C SER A 472 -4.31 -19.45 14.01
N VAL A 473 -5.55 -19.92 14.22
CA VAL A 473 -6.44 -19.47 15.30
C VAL A 473 -5.78 -19.61 16.67
N GLU A 474 -5.04 -20.69 16.91
CA GLU A 474 -4.32 -20.88 18.18
C GLU A 474 -3.32 -19.75 18.44
N GLN A 475 -2.54 -19.35 17.44
CA GLN A 475 -1.53 -18.30 17.59
C GLN A 475 -2.19 -16.93 17.77
N LEU A 476 -3.26 -16.66 17.03
CA LEU A 476 -4.05 -15.43 17.18
C LEU A 476 -4.67 -15.34 18.58
N ARG A 477 -5.20 -16.45 19.11
CA ARG A 477 -5.76 -16.52 20.48
C ARG A 477 -4.71 -16.33 21.56
N ARG A 478 -3.50 -16.90 21.40
CA ARG A 478 -2.37 -16.65 22.32
C ARG A 478 -2.01 -15.16 22.39
N ALA A 479 -2.15 -14.43 21.27
CA ALA A 479 -1.98 -12.98 21.22
C ALA A 479 -3.18 -12.17 21.76
N GLY A 480 -4.19 -12.87 22.27
CA GLY A 480 -5.40 -12.31 22.87
C GLY A 480 -6.52 -12.04 21.88
N PHE A 481 -6.39 -12.30 20.58
CA PHE A 481 -7.45 -11.97 19.61
C PHE A 481 -8.69 -12.84 19.80
N ALA A 482 -9.85 -12.18 19.76
CA ALA A 482 -11.10 -12.84 19.44
C ALA A 482 -11.22 -12.94 17.90
N ILE A 483 -11.75 -14.05 17.41
CA ILE A 483 -12.09 -14.23 16.00
C ILE A 483 -13.59 -14.02 15.78
N HIS A 484 -14.01 -13.85 14.53
CA HIS A 484 -15.40 -13.60 14.16
C HIS A 484 -16.39 -14.61 14.79
N ASN A 485 -16.05 -15.90 14.83
CA ASN A 485 -16.87 -16.95 15.43
C ASN A 485 -16.93 -16.98 16.97
N ASP A 486 -16.20 -16.11 17.65
CA ASP A 486 -16.31 -15.98 19.11
C ASP A 486 -17.50 -15.10 19.51
N TRP A 487 -18.19 -14.49 18.54
CA TRP A 487 -19.24 -13.48 18.77
C TRP A 487 -20.63 -13.99 18.41
N LEU A 488 -21.57 -13.75 19.32
CA LEU A 488 -22.99 -13.77 19.04
C LEU A 488 -23.42 -12.39 18.55
N ILE A 489 -24.19 -12.32 17.47
CA ILE A 489 -24.53 -11.04 16.82
C ILE A 489 -26.04 -10.80 16.84
N ALA A 490 -26.43 -9.55 17.13
CA ALA A 490 -27.78 -9.04 16.93
C ALA A 490 -27.73 -7.72 16.14
N SER A 491 -28.26 -7.74 14.92
CA SER A 491 -28.18 -6.65 13.92
C SER A 491 -29.10 -6.96 12.71
N PRO A 492 -29.42 -5.97 11.85
CA PRO A 492 -29.18 -4.54 12.01
C PRO A 492 -30.29 -3.85 12.81
N PHE A 493 -29.90 -2.88 13.63
CA PHE A 493 -30.80 -1.88 14.22
C PHE A 493 -30.60 -0.54 13.50
N ASP A 494 -31.57 0.37 13.59
CA ASP A 494 -31.50 1.62 12.83
C ASP A 494 -30.41 2.57 13.38
N ASN A 495 -29.65 3.19 12.49
CA ASN A 495 -28.73 4.29 12.81
C ASN A 495 -28.92 5.46 11.83
N THR A 496 -30.13 5.63 11.30
CA THR A 496 -30.44 6.74 10.39
C THR A 496 -30.16 8.07 11.10
N ASP A 497 -29.57 9.02 10.36
CA ASP A 497 -29.04 10.29 10.87
C ASP A 497 -28.04 10.17 12.04
N ASN A 498 -27.35 9.03 12.18
CA ASN A 498 -26.45 8.71 13.30
C ASN A 498 -27.13 8.70 14.68
N LYS A 499 -28.47 8.60 14.75
CA LYS A 499 -29.23 8.61 16.01
C LYS A 499 -29.17 7.29 16.78
N GLY A 500 -28.87 6.19 16.08
CA GLY A 500 -28.85 4.84 16.64
C GLY A 500 -27.77 4.63 17.70
N PHE A 501 -26.67 5.38 17.64
CA PHE A 501 -25.57 5.24 18.60
C PHE A 501 -26.01 5.52 20.04
N ASP A 502 -26.79 6.59 20.25
CA ASP A 502 -27.30 6.97 21.57
C ASP A 502 -28.66 6.37 21.92
N LYS A 503 -29.46 5.96 20.93
CA LYS A 503 -30.71 5.25 21.17
C LYS A 503 -30.46 3.92 21.90
N VAL A 504 -31.11 3.73 23.05
CA VAL A 504 -31.08 2.46 23.79
C VAL A 504 -31.93 1.45 23.05
N TYR A 505 -31.30 0.39 22.54
CA TYR A 505 -32.02 -0.74 21.93
C TYR A 505 -32.25 -1.87 22.93
N PRO A 506 -33.22 -2.78 22.70
CA PRO A 506 -33.52 -3.86 23.64
C PRO A 506 -32.32 -4.72 24.09
N PRO A 507 -31.32 -5.04 23.23
CA PRO A 507 -30.12 -5.76 23.67
C PRO A 507 -29.29 -5.07 24.79
N GLU A 508 -29.45 -3.76 24.97
CA GLU A 508 -28.81 -3.00 26.06
C GLU A 508 -29.55 -3.14 27.41
N ILE A 509 -30.84 -3.50 27.38
CA ILE A 509 -31.71 -3.58 28.55
C ILE A 509 -31.65 -4.97 29.16
N GLU A 510 -31.80 -5.99 28.32
CA GLU A 510 -31.76 -7.39 28.73
C GLU A 510 -30.98 -8.25 27.74
N THR A 511 -30.55 -9.42 28.20
CA THR A 511 -29.84 -10.39 27.37
C THR A 511 -30.63 -11.68 27.33
N ASP A 512 -31.80 -11.60 26.71
CA ASP A 512 -32.60 -12.77 26.33
C ASP A 512 -32.21 -13.21 24.92
N PHE A 513 -31.56 -14.38 24.84
CA PHE A 513 -31.14 -14.97 23.57
C PHE A 513 -32.30 -15.59 22.77
N SER A 514 -33.48 -15.73 23.38
CA SER A 514 -34.70 -16.23 22.75
C SER A 514 -35.63 -15.12 22.24
N ALA A 515 -35.35 -13.87 22.61
CA ALA A 515 -36.15 -12.72 22.23
C ALA A 515 -35.98 -12.34 20.75
N PHE A 516 -37.05 -11.77 20.20
CA PHE A 516 -37.10 -11.17 18.88
C PHE A 516 -37.26 -9.66 19.03
N TYR A 517 -36.56 -8.91 18.19
CA TYR A 517 -36.51 -7.46 18.23
C TYR A 517 -36.91 -6.88 16.88
N ALA A 518 -37.62 -5.76 16.88
CA ALA A 518 -37.81 -4.95 15.69
C ALA A 518 -36.48 -4.27 15.33
N GLY A 519 -35.81 -4.77 14.29
CA GLY A 519 -34.59 -4.18 13.73
C GLY A 519 -34.89 -3.19 12.60
N LYS A 520 -33.84 -2.81 11.87
CA LYS A 520 -33.94 -1.98 10.68
C LYS A 520 -34.48 -2.81 9.53
N GLY A 521 -35.77 -2.66 9.22
CA GLY A 521 -36.44 -3.33 8.10
C GLY A 521 -36.68 -4.83 8.27
N ARG A 522 -36.42 -5.42 9.45
CA ARG A 522 -36.60 -6.86 9.70
C ARG A 522 -36.72 -7.22 11.18
N ILE A 523 -37.09 -8.47 11.43
CA ILE A 523 -36.98 -9.10 12.75
C ILE A 523 -35.52 -9.50 12.99
N VAL A 524 -35.01 -9.13 14.16
CA VAL A 524 -33.64 -9.41 14.61
C VAL A 524 -33.68 -10.27 15.86
N ARG A 525 -32.71 -11.16 16.00
CA ARG A 525 -32.42 -11.88 17.24
C ARG A 525 -30.91 -12.06 17.39
N TRP A 526 -30.49 -12.42 18.58
CA TRP A 526 -29.15 -12.94 18.80
C TRP A 526 -28.95 -14.25 18.05
N GLY A 527 -27.85 -14.39 17.33
CA GLY A 527 -27.53 -15.62 16.60
C GLY A 527 -26.04 -15.77 16.32
N LYS A 528 -25.63 -17.02 16.10
CA LYS A 528 -24.25 -17.39 15.71
C LYS A 528 -23.96 -16.89 14.30
N THR A 529 -22.75 -16.44 14.04
CA THR A 529 -22.29 -16.18 12.66
C THR A 529 -22.29 -17.49 11.88
N ALA A 530 -22.87 -17.50 10.68
CA ALA A 530 -23.27 -18.73 9.97
C ALA A 530 -22.16 -19.80 9.85
N GLU A 531 -22.57 -21.06 9.84
CA GLU A 531 -21.71 -22.25 9.90
C GLU A 531 -21.07 -22.68 8.58
N ASN A 532 -21.09 -21.86 7.52
CA ASN A 532 -20.60 -22.26 6.20
C ASN A 532 -19.16 -22.77 6.29
N VAL A 533 -18.98 -24.09 6.27
CA VAL A 533 -17.68 -24.73 6.59
C VAL A 533 -16.58 -24.28 5.63
N TRP A 534 -16.97 -23.90 4.42
CA TRP A 534 -16.14 -23.37 3.34
C TRP A 534 -15.75 -21.89 3.52
N ASP A 535 -16.42 -21.20 4.45
CA ASP A 535 -16.25 -19.80 4.86
C ASP A 535 -15.00 -19.50 5.72
N ASP A 536 -13.83 -19.22 5.14
CA ASP A 536 -12.61 -18.92 5.93
C ASP A 536 -12.66 -17.60 6.72
N ARG A 537 -13.55 -16.66 6.38
CA ARG A 537 -13.74 -15.39 7.11
C ARG A 537 -14.17 -15.59 8.57
N ARG A 538 -14.69 -16.77 8.91
CA ARG A 538 -15.08 -17.15 10.28
C ARG A 538 -13.91 -17.19 11.27
N TYR A 539 -12.68 -17.35 10.76
CA TYR A 539 -11.45 -17.34 11.56
C TYR A 539 -10.74 -15.98 11.53
N ASN A 540 -11.35 -14.98 10.88
CA ASN A 540 -10.78 -13.64 10.79
C ASN A 540 -10.81 -12.94 12.17
N ILE A 541 -9.75 -12.20 12.49
CA ILE A 541 -9.68 -11.35 13.69
C ILE A 541 -10.51 -10.06 13.57
N TYR A 542 -10.89 -9.69 12.34
CA TYR A 542 -11.87 -8.65 12.10
C TYR A 542 -13.28 -9.26 12.17
N ALA A 543 -14.04 -8.86 13.19
CA ALA A 543 -15.45 -9.18 13.28
C ALA A 543 -16.24 -8.25 12.35
N ASP A 544 -16.52 -8.73 11.14
CA ASP A 544 -17.29 -7.99 10.13
C ASP A 544 -18.79 -8.15 10.38
N LEU A 545 -19.48 -7.03 10.65
CA LEU A 545 -20.93 -6.98 10.85
C LEU A 545 -21.69 -6.78 9.53
N ASN A 546 -21.01 -6.41 8.43
CA ASN A 546 -21.58 -6.50 7.09
C ASN A 546 -21.64 -7.94 6.59
N TYR A 547 -20.74 -8.80 7.09
CA TYR A 547 -20.63 -10.19 6.71
C TYR A 547 -21.77 -11.00 7.31
N ILE A 548 -22.95 -10.84 6.71
CA ILE A 548 -24.13 -11.60 7.01
C ILE A 548 -24.64 -12.10 5.67
N TYR A 549 -24.67 -13.42 5.52
CA TYR A 549 -25.23 -14.07 4.35
C TYR A 549 -26.73 -13.76 4.31
N PHE A 550 -27.09 -12.71 3.59
CA PHE A 550 -28.45 -12.49 3.12
C PHE A 550 -28.64 -13.48 1.99
N ASP A 551 -29.02 -14.72 2.32
CA ASP A 551 -29.44 -15.63 1.26
C ASP A 551 -30.55 -14.93 0.48
N GLY A 552 -30.35 -14.82 -0.83
CA GLY A 552 -31.27 -14.18 -1.75
C GLY A 552 -32.68 -14.62 -1.44
N PHE A 553 -33.48 -13.75 -0.83
CA PHE A 553 -34.92 -13.95 -0.81
C PHE A 553 -35.33 -14.14 -2.27
N GLU A 554 -35.96 -15.27 -2.56
CA GLU A 554 -36.85 -15.37 -3.70
C GLU A 554 -38.00 -14.37 -3.47
N ARG A 555 -37.80 -13.17 -4.01
CA ARG A 555 -38.80 -12.28 -4.60
C ARG A 555 -40.16 -12.20 -3.87
N THR A 556 -40.21 -11.54 -2.70
CA THR A 556 -41.49 -11.13 -2.06
C THR A 556 -42.01 -9.75 -2.48
N GLY A 557 -41.41 -9.11 -3.50
CA GLY A 557 -42.00 -7.94 -4.17
C GLY A 557 -42.06 -6.63 -3.38
N ILE A 558 -41.68 -6.61 -2.09
CA ILE A 558 -41.54 -5.41 -1.25
C ILE A 558 -40.05 -5.27 -0.90
N GLU A 559 -39.28 -4.65 -1.79
CA GLU A 559 -37.85 -4.44 -1.59
C GLU A 559 -37.60 -3.20 -0.71
N HIS A 560 -37.27 -3.39 0.57
CA HIS A 560 -36.41 -2.42 1.25
C HIS A 560 -34.99 -2.69 0.72
N GLY A 561 -34.56 -1.90 -0.27
CA GLY A 561 -33.40 -2.18 -1.12
C GLY A 561 -32.18 -2.79 -0.40
N TRP A 562 -31.57 -3.80 -1.04
CA TRP A 562 -30.42 -4.58 -0.55
C TRP A 562 -29.25 -3.73 -0.01
N ASN A 563 -29.07 -2.50 -0.52
CA ASN A 563 -28.01 -1.58 -0.09
C ASN A 563 -28.35 -0.77 1.19
N ILE A 564 -29.60 -0.76 1.66
CA ILE A 564 -30.10 0.13 2.73
C ILE A 564 -29.96 -0.51 4.12
N LEU A 565 -29.93 -1.84 4.19
CA LEU A 565 -29.86 -2.59 5.45
C LEU A 565 -28.46 -2.55 6.10
N ASN A 566 -27.41 -2.33 5.31
CA ASN A 566 -26.02 -2.33 5.80
C ASN A 566 -25.46 -0.91 6.05
N LEU A 567 -26.07 0.12 5.48
CA LEU A 567 -25.68 1.52 5.70
C LEU A 567 -26.44 2.09 6.88
N LYS A 568 -25.80 2.96 7.68
CA LYS A 568 -26.45 3.62 8.82
C LYS A 568 -27.19 2.61 9.70
N SER A 569 -26.45 1.62 10.23
CA SER A 569 -26.97 0.55 11.06
C SER A 569 -26.22 0.40 12.39
N ILE A 570 -26.88 -0.11 13.42
CA ILE A 570 -26.28 -0.50 14.70
C ILE A 570 -26.23 -2.02 14.78
N GLY A 571 -25.13 -2.55 15.29
CA GLY A 571 -24.97 -3.98 15.53
C GLY A 571 -24.44 -4.24 16.92
N TYR A 572 -24.93 -5.30 17.54
CA TYR A 572 -24.44 -5.77 18.82
C TYR A 572 -23.66 -7.05 18.63
N ALA A 573 -22.54 -7.15 19.34
CA ALA A 573 -21.72 -8.35 19.41
C ALA A 573 -21.51 -8.71 20.88
N LEU A 574 -21.73 -9.98 21.24
CA LEU A 574 -21.59 -10.45 22.60
C LEU A 574 -20.73 -11.71 22.65
N THR A 575 -19.81 -11.74 23.62
CA THR A 575 -19.02 -12.93 23.93
C THR A 575 -18.81 -13.04 25.45
N TYR A 576 -18.45 -14.24 25.91
CA TYR A 576 -17.93 -14.45 27.24
C TYR A 576 -16.43 -14.68 27.19
N VAL A 577 -15.73 -14.13 28.18
CA VAL A 577 -14.30 -14.31 28.38
C VAL A 577 -14.09 -15.06 29.68
N GLU A 578 -13.58 -16.29 29.59
CA GLU A 578 -13.14 -17.04 30.76
C GLU A 578 -11.72 -16.59 31.12
N SER A 579 -11.60 -15.93 32.27
CA SER A 579 -10.31 -15.49 32.80
C SER A 579 -9.76 -16.52 33.80
N PRO A 580 -8.48 -16.90 33.74
CA PRO A 580 -7.88 -17.86 34.67
C PRO A 580 -7.85 -17.35 36.13
N GLU A 581 -7.77 -16.03 36.30
CA GLU A 581 -7.72 -15.35 37.59
C GLU A 581 -8.34 -13.95 37.52
N THR A 582 -8.50 -13.31 38.68
CA THR A 582 -8.90 -11.90 38.73
C THR A 582 -7.67 -11.04 38.47
N MET A 583 -7.69 -10.21 37.41
CA MET A 583 -6.52 -9.45 36.98
C MET A 583 -6.89 -8.15 36.25
N GLU A 584 -6.00 -7.18 36.34
CA GLU A 584 -6.02 -6.01 35.47
C GLU A 584 -5.64 -6.41 34.05
N ALA A 585 -6.41 -5.93 33.08
CA ALA A 585 -6.22 -6.20 31.67
C ALA A 585 -6.64 -4.98 30.84
N GLU A 586 -6.42 -5.07 29.54
CA GLU A 586 -6.80 -4.05 28.57
C GLU A 586 -7.55 -4.73 27.43
N ILE A 587 -8.69 -4.15 27.06
CA ILE A 587 -9.31 -4.41 25.77
C ILE A 587 -8.58 -3.54 24.75
N ARG A 588 -7.96 -4.17 23.74
CA ARG A 588 -7.44 -3.49 22.55
C ARG A 588 -8.47 -3.62 21.44
N ILE A 589 -8.95 -2.48 20.96
CA ILE A 589 -10.06 -2.43 20.01
C ILE A 589 -9.74 -1.51 18.83
N GLY A 590 -10.09 -1.97 17.62
CA GLY A 590 -10.13 -1.17 16.39
C GLY A 590 -11.56 -1.09 15.90
N ILE A 591 -12.11 0.10 15.69
CA ILE A 591 -13.55 0.27 15.46
C ILE A 591 -13.77 1.03 14.15
N ALA A 592 -14.65 0.51 13.29
CA ALA A 592 -15.18 1.29 12.18
C ALA A 592 -16.25 2.26 12.71
N ASN A 593 -16.00 3.56 12.58
CA ASN A 593 -16.84 4.65 13.10
C ASN A 593 -16.91 4.68 14.65
N GLY A 594 -17.93 4.11 15.29
CA GLY A 594 -18.19 4.30 16.72
C GLY A 594 -18.59 3.03 17.46
N ALA A 595 -18.19 2.91 18.73
CA ALA A 595 -18.63 1.80 19.59
C ALA A 595 -18.85 2.18 21.06
N LYS A 596 -19.68 1.37 21.72
CA LYS A 596 -19.80 1.27 23.19
C LYS A 596 -19.41 -0.13 23.64
N ILE A 597 -18.77 -0.25 24.81
CA ILE A 597 -18.35 -1.53 25.37
C ILE A 597 -18.87 -1.65 26.81
N TRP A 598 -19.55 -2.75 27.09
CA TRP A 598 -19.95 -3.15 28.43
C TRP A 598 -19.16 -4.38 28.89
N VAL A 599 -18.72 -4.36 30.14
CA VAL A 599 -18.07 -5.49 30.81
C VAL A 599 -18.86 -5.81 32.07
N ASN A 600 -19.36 -7.05 32.16
CA ASN A 600 -20.21 -7.52 33.27
C ASN A 600 -21.44 -6.63 33.55
N GLY A 601 -21.91 -5.90 32.53
CA GLY A 601 -23.06 -4.99 32.62
C GLY A 601 -22.70 -3.51 32.80
N ASP A 602 -21.46 -3.20 33.17
CA ASP A 602 -20.99 -1.82 33.34
C ASP A 602 -20.49 -1.25 32.01
N LEU A 603 -20.97 -0.06 31.64
CA LEU A 603 -20.49 0.67 30.46
C LEU A 603 -19.11 1.27 30.77
N ILE A 604 -18.07 0.75 30.13
CA ILE A 604 -16.68 1.15 30.40
C ILE A 604 -16.06 2.01 29.29
N TYR A 605 -16.65 2.00 28.10
CA TYR A 605 -16.13 2.73 26.95
C TYR A 605 -17.24 3.22 26.03
N LYS A 606 -17.09 4.45 25.53
CA LYS A 606 -17.94 5.09 24.52
C LYS A 606 -17.08 5.97 23.64
N ASN A 607 -17.05 5.72 22.34
CA ASN A 607 -16.40 6.57 21.36
C ASN A 607 -17.23 6.59 20.08
N ASP A 608 -17.61 7.78 19.64
CA ASP A 608 -18.36 7.99 18.41
C ASP A 608 -17.49 8.69 17.36
N SER A 609 -16.54 7.96 16.78
CA SER A 609 -15.66 8.49 15.74
C SER A 609 -16.18 8.20 14.32
N ASP A 610 -15.50 8.71 13.31
CA ASP A 610 -15.71 8.38 11.89
C ASP A 610 -14.33 8.08 11.28
N LYS A 611 -13.78 6.92 11.67
CA LYS A 611 -12.46 6.44 11.26
C LYS A 611 -12.55 4.99 10.81
N SER A 612 -11.63 4.59 9.94
CA SER A 612 -11.40 3.18 9.63
C SER A 612 -10.82 2.43 10.84
N PRO A 613 -11.15 1.14 10.99
CA PRO A 613 -10.62 0.32 12.08
C PRO A 613 -9.14 -0.02 11.85
N GLU A 614 -8.33 0.10 12.91
CA GLU A 614 -6.94 -0.36 12.94
C GLU A 614 -6.72 -1.33 14.11
N ILE A 615 -5.83 -2.32 13.97
CA ILE A 615 -5.46 -3.18 15.09
C ILE A 615 -4.87 -2.33 16.23
N ASP A 616 -5.37 -2.55 17.44
CA ASP A 616 -4.98 -1.83 18.66
C ASP A 616 -5.12 -0.30 18.58
N GLN A 617 -6.13 0.20 17.86
CA GLN A 617 -6.41 1.63 17.73
C GLN A 617 -6.64 2.30 19.09
N TYR A 618 -7.37 1.64 19.99
CA TYR A 618 -7.66 2.10 21.35
C TYR A 618 -7.33 1.03 22.39
N ALA A 619 -6.94 1.46 23.59
CA ALA A 619 -6.71 0.61 24.75
C ALA A 619 -7.65 1.03 25.88
N VAL A 620 -8.46 0.09 26.37
CA VAL A 620 -9.46 0.33 27.41
C VAL A 620 -9.13 -0.53 28.62
N PRO A 621 -8.73 0.07 29.77
CA PRO A 621 -8.40 -0.69 30.97
C PRO A 621 -9.67 -1.35 31.55
N ILE A 622 -9.53 -2.59 31.99
CA ILE A 622 -10.60 -3.39 32.59
C ILE A 622 -10.07 -4.22 33.76
N LEU A 623 -10.97 -4.64 34.65
CA LEU A 623 -10.71 -5.65 35.66
C LEU A 623 -11.46 -6.93 35.28
N LEU A 624 -10.74 -7.97 34.89
CA LEU A 624 -11.31 -9.29 34.68
C LEU A 624 -11.51 -9.96 36.03
N GLN A 625 -12.67 -10.58 36.22
CA GLN A 625 -12.92 -11.48 37.35
C GLN A 625 -12.50 -12.90 36.98
N LYS A 626 -11.99 -13.68 37.92
CA LYS A 626 -11.76 -15.12 37.69
C LYS A 626 -13.03 -15.81 37.18
N GLY A 627 -12.90 -16.60 36.13
CA GLY A 627 -14.01 -17.27 35.44
C GLY A 627 -14.68 -16.36 34.42
N LYS A 628 -16.00 -16.50 34.29
CA LYS A 628 -16.79 -15.92 33.21
C LYS A 628 -16.99 -14.41 33.33
N ASN A 629 -16.54 -13.66 32.33
CA ASN A 629 -16.80 -12.23 32.16
C ASN A 629 -17.65 -12.00 30.91
N LYS A 630 -18.71 -11.21 31.01
CA LYS A 630 -19.58 -10.86 29.89
C LYS A 630 -19.05 -9.62 29.18
N ILE A 631 -18.79 -9.71 27.88
CA ILE A 631 -18.38 -8.58 27.05
C ILE A 631 -19.45 -8.34 25.99
N MET A 632 -19.96 -7.11 25.92
CA MET A 632 -20.92 -6.71 24.90
C MET A 632 -20.46 -5.42 24.22
N LEU A 633 -20.50 -5.41 22.90
CA LEU A 633 -20.20 -4.26 22.07
C LEU A 633 -21.48 -3.81 21.36
N LYS A 634 -21.63 -2.49 21.23
CA LYS A 634 -22.52 -1.84 20.27
C LYS A 634 -21.65 -1.13 19.26
N VAL A 635 -21.84 -1.37 17.98
CA VAL A 635 -21.00 -0.85 16.89
C VAL A 635 -21.87 -0.15 15.86
N ALA A 636 -21.53 1.10 15.56
CA ALA A 636 -22.23 1.95 14.61
C ALA A 636 -21.60 1.87 13.22
N GLY A 637 -22.39 1.46 12.23
CA GLY A 637 -22.13 1.70 10.82
C GLY A 637 -22.69 3.08 10.44
N LYS A 638 -21.84 3.95 9.87
CA LYS A 638 -22.24 5.29 9.40
C LYS A 638 -22.13 5.42 7.88
N ASN A 639 -20.98 5.06 7.33
CA ASN A 639 -20.58 5.27 5.92
C ASN A 639 -19.99 3.98 5.32
N GLU A 640 -19.34 4.06 4.14
CA GLU A 640 -18.66 2.95 3.45
C GLU A 640 -17.35 2.47 4.12
N ASN A 641 -16.95 3.06 5.26
CA ASN A 641 -15.70 2.78 5.98
C ASN A 641 -15.62 1.39 6.67
N GLY A 642 -16.45 0.44 6.25
CA GLY A 642 -16.68 -0.83 6.92
C GLY A 642 -17.60 -0.73 8.14
N TRP A 643 -18.15 -1.87 8.57
CA TRP A 643 -18.96 -1.98 9.78
C TRP A 643 -18.52 -3.23 10.53
N GLY A 644 -17.76 -3.04 11.60
CA GLY A 644 -17.11 -4.13 12.33
C GLY A 644 -15.98 -3.63 13.21
N PHE A 645 -15.21 -4.57 13.77
CA PHE A 645 -14.17 -4.27 14.74
C PHE A 645 -13.08 -5.34 14.84
N PHE A 646 -11.87 -4.91 15.24
CA PHE A 646 -10.84 -5.79 15.79
C PHE A 646 -10.95 -5.82 17.31
N PHE A 647 -10.76 -6.97 17.94
CA PHE A 647 -10.82 -7.10 19.40
C PHE A 647 -9.79 -8.09 19.92
N ARG A 648 -9.04 -7.68 20.95
CA ARG A 648 -8.22 -8.57 21.75
C ARG A 648 -8.13 -8.13 23.21
N ILE A 649 -7.83 -9.07 24.10
CA ILE A 649 -7.58 -8.79 25.52
C ILE A 649 -6.14 -9.16 25.86
N VAL A 650 -5.48 -8.25 26.56
CA VAL A 650 -4.06 -8.33 26.94
C VAL A 650 -3.85 -7.81 28.35
N ALA A 651 -2.72 -8.16 28.94
CA ALA A 651 -2.23 -7.51 30.14
C ALA A 651 -1.62 -6.14 29.79
N GLU A 652 -1.24 -5.38 30.82
CA GLU A 652 -0.62 -4.06 30.70
C GLU A 652 0.51 -4.04 29.65
N GLY A 653 0.47 -3.04 28.76
CA GLY A 653 1.48 -2.84 27.73
C GLY A 653 1.39 -3.83 26.56
N GLY A 654 0.25 -4.52 26.38
CA GLY A 654 0.02 -5.40 25.24
C GLY A 654 0.51 -6.84 25.42
N LYS A 655 0.91 -7.22 26.64
CA LYS A 655 1.44 -8.54 26.96
C LYS A 655 0.34 -9.61 26.88
N GLN A 656 0.72 -10.79 26.40
CA GLN A 656 -0.18 -11.93 26.27
C GLN A 656 -0.66 -12.43 27.64
N ILE A 657 -1.93 -12.85 27.72
CA ILE A 657 -2.51 -13.50 28.90
C ILE A 657 -2.67 -14.99 28.59
N ASN A 658 -1.97 -15.83 29.34
CA ASN A 658 -2.07 -17.29 29.18
C ASN A 658 -3.38 -17.81 29.77
N GLY A 659 -4.09 -18.67 29.04
CA GLY A 659 -5.31 -19.35 29.54
C GLY A 659 -6.60 -18.53 29.43
N LEU A 660 -6.58 -17.40 28.73
CA LEU A 660 -7.79 -16.64 28.41
C LEU A 660 -8.55 -17.33 27.26
N GLU A 661 -9.85 -17.57 27.44
CA GLU A 661 -10.69 -18.22 26.42
C GLU A 661 -11.91 -17.37 26.08
N TYR A 662 -12.19 -17.25 24.79
CA TYR A 662 -13.44 -16.70 24.28
C TYR A 662 -14.48 -17.80 24.11
N ARG A 663 -15.70 -17.55 24.59
CA ARG A 663 -16.83 -18.46 24.50
C ARG A 663 -18.07 -17.67 24.11
N GLN A 664 -18.55 -17.88 22.88
CA GLN A 664 -19.87 -17.40 22.52
C GLN A 664 -20.95 -18.09 23.38
N PRO A 665 -22.05 -17.39 23.73
CA PRO A 665 -23.22 -18.03 24.32
C PRO A 665 -23.75 -19.18 23.46
N ASP A 666 -24.25 -20.23 24.10
CA ASP A 666 -24.84 -21.34 23.38
C ASP A 666 -26.29 -21.03 23.00
N VAL A 667 -26.52 -20.91 21.69
CA VAL A 667 -27.84 -20.72 21.08
C VAL A 667 -27.97 -21.67 19.89
N GLU A 668 -29.18 -22.15 19.61
CA GLU A 668 -29.43 -23.05 18.47
C GLU A 668 -29.51 -22.31 17.13
N PHE A 669 -29.49 -20.97 17.17
CA PHE A 669 -29.89 -20.12 16.06
C PHE A 669 -28.72 -19.42 15.40
N PHE A 670 -28.81 -19.27 14.09
CA PHE A 670 -27.88 -18.44 13.34
C PHE A 670 -28.39 -17.01 13.23
N HIS A 671 -27.44 -16.09 13.15
CA HIS A 671 -27.71 -14.70 12.91
C HIS A 671 -28.40 -14.54 11.56
N ASN A 672 -29.54 -13.86 11.54
CA ASN A 672 -30.40 -13.68 10.36
C ASN A 672 -30.98 -14.95 9.72
N GLU A 673 -30.99 -16.07 10.44
CA GLU A 673 -31.73 -17.28 10.06
C GLU A 673 -33.21 -16.99 9.85
N MET A 674 -33.81 -17.61 8.82
CA MET A 674 -35.25 -17.50 8.56
C MET A 674 -36.07 -18.01 9.74
N LEU A 675 -37.16 -17.30 10.03
CA LEU A 675 -38.06 -17.68 11.11
C LEU A 675 -39.01 -18.78 10.66
N THR A 676 -39.24 -19.75 11.55
CA THR A 676 -40.24 -20.77 11.30
C THR A 676 -41.63 -20.16 11.29
N HIS A 677 -42.54 -20.79 10.54
CA HIS A 677 -43.94 -20.42 10.50
C HIS A 677 -44.59 -20.33 11.91
N ARG A 678 -44.19 -21.19 12.85
CA ARG A 678 -44.65 -21.17 14.24
C ARG A 678 -44.15 -19.94 15.01
N GLN A 679 -42.91 -19.51 14.78
CA GLN A 679 -42.36 -18.30 15.38
C GLN A 679 -43.08 -17.06 14.84
N LEU A 680 -43.28 -16.98 13.52
CA LEU A 680 -44.03 -15.88 12.90
C LEU A 680 -45.47 -15.78 13.44
N ALA A 681 -46.17 -16.90 13.55
CA ALA A 681 -47.53 -16.96 14.11
C ALA A 681 -47.60 -16.54 15.59
N ARG A 682 -46.49 -16.61 16.34
CA ARG A 682 -46.37 -16.06 17.69
C ARG A 682 -46.14 -14.54 17.65
N LEU A 683 -45.30 -14.06 16.74
CA LEU A 683 -44.88 -12.66 16.66
C LEU A 683 -45.98 -11.71 16.18
N ILE A 684 -46.94 -12.18 15.37
CA ILE A 684 -48.14 -11.38 15.03
C ILE A 684 -49.01 -11.04 16.24
N LYS A 685 -48.77 -11.67 17.40
CA LYS A 685 -49.44 -11.37 18.68
C LYS A 685 -48.57 -10.55 19.64
N SER A 686 -47.41 -10.08 19.19
CA SER A 686 -46.52 -9.20 19.97
C SER A 686 -47.22 -7.89 20.32
N ASP A 687 -46.85 -7.27 21.44
CA ASP A 687 -47.29 -5.90 21.76
C ASP A 687 -46.59 -4.85 20.87
N ASP A 688 -45.40 -5.16 20.36
CA ASP A 688 -44.62 -4.33 19.44
C ASP A 688 -45.23 -4.32 18.02
N GLU A 689 -45.66 -3.15 17.56
CA GLU A 689 -46.33 -2.96 16.28
C GLU A 689 -45.41 -3.29 15.08
N TRP A 690 -44.11 -3.04 15.17
CA TRP A 690 -43.13 -3.35 14.12
C TRP A 690 -42.86 -4.86 14.03
N LEU A 691 -42.79 -5.57 15.17
CA LEU A 691 -42.70 -7.03 15.14
C LEU A 691 -43.93 -7.67 14.52
N ARG A 692 -45.13 -7.15 14.85
CA ARG A 692 -46.37 -7.59 14.21
C ARG A 692 -46.34 -7.31 12.70
N TYR A 693 -45.85 -6.13 12.29
CA TYR A 693 -45.71 -5.76 10.88
C TYR A 693 -44.80 -6.74 10.13
N TYR A 694 -43.55 -6.90 10.57
CA TYR A 694 -42.61 -7.76 9.85
C TYR A 694 -43.09 -9.22 9.80
N ALA A 695 -43.61 -9.76 10.91
CA ALA A 695 -44.11 -11.12 10.93
C ALA A 695 -45.37 -11.28 10.06
N GLY A 696 -46.22 -10.26 10.03
CA GLY A 696 -47.41 -10.22 9.20
C GLY A 696 -47.08 -10.21 7.70
N VAL A 697 -46.06 -9.44 7.29
CA VAL A 697 -45.58 -9.38 5.90
C VAL A 697 -45.02 -10.73 5.48
N GLU A 698 -44.15 -11.35 6.29
CA GLU A 698 -43.57 -12.67 5.97
C GLU A 698 -44.65 -13.75 5.84
N LEU A 699 -45.64 -13.76 6.73
CA LEU A 699 -46.78 -14.69 6.64
C LEU A 699 -47.66 -14.41 5.42
N MET A 700 -47.91 -13.14 5.12
CA MET A 700 -48.70 -12.72 3.96
C MET A 700 -48.04 -13.16 2.66
N SER A 701 -46.72 -12.97 2.52
CA SER A 701 -45.98 -13.34 1.32
C SER A 701 -45.94 -14.85 1.04
N ILE A 702 -46.11 -15.69 2.08
CA ILE A 702 -46.23 -17.15 1.91
C ILE A 702 -47.69 -17.63 1.83
N GLY A 703 -48.65 -16.70 1.71
CA GLY A 703 -50.08 -17.01 1.54
C GLY A 703 -50.85 -17.35 2.82
N ASP A 704 -50.29 -17.11 4.00
CA ASP A 704 -51.02 -17.30 5.26
C ASP A 704 -51.97 -16.12 5.52
N LYS A 705 -53.28 -16.43 5.58
CA LYS A 705 -54.36 -15.46 5.81
C LYS A 705 -54.15 -14.62 7.07
N ARG A 706 -53.55 -15.19 8.12
CA ARG A 706 -53.28 -14.47 9.37
C ARG A 706 -52.31 -13.31 9.16
N GLY A 707 -51.39 -13.43 8.22
CA GLY A 707 -50.46 -12.36 7.86
C GLY A 707 -51.22 -11.14 7.33
N LYS A 708 -52.06 -11.35 6.31
CA LYS A 708 -52.92 -10.30 5.75
C LYS A 708 -53.82 -9.66 6.80
N GLU A 709 -54.54 -10.45 7.60
CA GLU A 709 -55.42 -9.96 8.66
C GLU A 709 -54.66 -9.08 9.67
N THR A 710 -53.41 -9.45 9.98
CA THR A 710 -52.53 -8.66 10.85
C THR A 710 -52.16 -7.34 10.19
N ILE A 711 -51.71 -7.33 8.93
CA ILE A 711 -51.34 -6.10 8.22
C ILE A 711 -52.55 -5.17 8.03
N GLU A 712 -53.73 -5.69 7.74
CA GLU A 712 -54.98 -4.91 7.68
C GLU A 712 -55.29 -4.23 9.02
N SER A 713 -55.08 -4.93 10.14
CA SER A 713 -55.28 -4.34 11.47
C SER A 713 -54.29 -3.21 11.77
N LEU A 714 -53.06 -3.31 11.24
CA LEU A 714 -51.99 -2.34 11.44
C LEU A 714 -52.15 -1.05 10.62
N LEU A 715 -53.12 -0.97 9.71
CA LEU A 715 -53.56 0.32 9.13
C LEU A 715 -54.07 1.29 10.21
N LYS A 716 -54.42 0.78 11.39
CA LYS A 716 -54.85 1.55 12.57
C LYS A 716 -53.81 1.54 13.70
N ALA A 717 -52.56 1.17 13.41
CA ALA A 717 -51.45 1.19 14.36
C ALA A 717 -51.24 2.60 14.94
N ASN A 718 -50.63 2.71 16.12
CA ASN A 718 -50.32 4.02 16.71
C ASN A 718 -49.16 4.69 15.99
N ASP A 719 -48.14 3.92 15.59
CA ASP A 719 -46.99 4.39 14.82
C ASP A 719 -47.38 4.66 13.36
N GLU A 720 -47.18 5.91 12.92
CA GLU A 720 -47.49 6.34 11.55
C GLU A 720 -46.65 5.60 10.50
N CYS A 721 -45.38 5.32 10.79
CA CYS A 721 -44.52 4.58 9.89
C CYS A 721 -45.02 3.15 9.74
N VAL A 722 -45.51 2.52 10.81
CA VAL A 722 -46.13 1.19 10.73
C VAL A 722 -47.39 1.23 9.86
N ARG A 723 -48.27 2.24 10.05
CA ARG A 723 -49.45 2.41 9.19
C ARG A 723 -49.07 2.57 7.71
N ALA A 724 -48.09 3.43 7.41
CA ALA A 724 -47.63 3.68 6.05
C ALA A 724 -47.04 2.41 5.41
N ASN A 725 -46.19 1.69 6.14
CA ASN A 725 -45.57 0.46 5.66
C ASN A 725 -46.61 -0.68 5.50
N SER A 726 -47.59 -0.81 6.40
CA SER A 726 -48.71 -1.74 6.25
C SER A 726 -49.55 -1.45 5.01
N ALA A 727 -49.81 -0.17 4.75
CA ALA A 727 -50.53 0.27 3.56
C ALA A 727 -49.75 -0.08 2.28
N LEU A 728 -48.45 0.21 2.25
CA LEU A 728 -47.57 -0.15 1.14
C LEU A 728 -47.55 -1.66 0.90
N ALA A 729 -47.44 -2.46 1.97
CA ALA A 729 -47.38 -3.91 1.87
C ALA A 729 -48.67 -4.52 1.29
N LEU A 730 -49.84 -4.08 1.76
CA LEU A 730 -51.12 -4.54 1.21
C LEU A 730 -51.29 -4.17 -0.25
N THR A 731 -51.02 -2.91 -0.61
CA THR A 731 -51.14 -2.44 -1.99
C THR A 731 -50.16 -3.15 -2.92
N SER A 732 -48.92 -3.40 -2.46
CA SER A 732 -47.90 -4.11 -3.26
C SER A 732 -48.28 -5.57 -3.57
N GLU A 733 -49.03 -6.22 -2.68
CA GLU A 733 -49.60 -7.56 -2.84
C GLU A 733 -50.94 -7.58 -3.61
N GLY A 734 -51.41 -6.41 -4.07
CA GLY A 734 -52.64 -6.30 -4.86
C GLY A 734 -53.92 -6.17 -4.05
N TYR A 735 -53.84 -5.78 -2.78
CA TYR A 735 -55.01 -5.55 -1.92
C TYR A 735 -55.36 -4.06 -1.84
N ASP A 736 -56.62 -3.73 -2.18
CA ASP A 736 -57.13 -2.34 -2.21
C ASP A 736 -57.24 -1.70 -0.81
N GLN A 737 -57.28 -2.51 0.25
CA GLN A 737 -57.46 -2.06 1.64
C GLN A 737 -56.39 -1.05 2.11
N GLY A 738 -55.18 -1.10 1.54
CA GLY A 738 -54.08 -0.19 1.87
C GLY A 738 -54.07 1.14 1.12
N VAL A 739 -54.83 1.25 0.01
CA VAL A 739 -54.62 2.30 -1.01
C VAL A 739 -54.81 3.72 -0.46
N GLU A 740 -55.93 3.99 0.22
CA GLU A 740 -56.20 5.33 0.73
C GLU A 740 -55.19 5.75 1.82
N THR A 741 -54.81 4.80 2.69
CA THR A 741 -53.81 5.06 3.74
C THR A 741 -52.43 5.33 3.11
N LEU A 742 -52.06 4.59 2.06
CA LEU A 742 -50.79 4.78 1.36
C LEU A 742 -50.71 6.16 0.72
N ILE A 743 -51.78 6.61 0.07
CA ILE A 743 -51.85 7.91 -0.60
C ILE A 743 -51.80 9.07 0.40
N GLU A 744 -52.42 8.88 1.57
CA GLU A 744 -52.40 9.84 2.66
C GLU A 744 -50.99 9.99 3.26
N LEU A 745 -50.32 8.88 3.56
CA LEU A 745 -49.08 8.89 4.35
C LEU A 745 -47.80 8.96 3.54
N ALA A 746 -47.78 8.43 2.31
CA ALA A 746 -46.57 8.41 1.46
C ALA A 746 -45.89 9.79 1.27
N PRO A 747 -46.61 10.92 1.08
CA PRO A 747 -45.98 12.23 0.89
C PRO A 747 -45.07 12.69 2.04
N ALA A 748 -45.25 12.17 3.25
CA ALA A 748 -44.45 12.51 4.42
C ALA A 748 -43.24 11.56 4.61
N GLN A 749 -43.17 10.47 3.84
CA GLN A 749 -42.09 9.48 3.93
C GLN A 749 -40.90 9.87 3.04
N ASP A 750 -39.79 9.14 3.17
CA ASP A 750 -38.59 9.39 2.39
C ASP A 750 -38.82 9.15 0.88
N PRO A 751 -37.97 9.75 0.01
CA PRO A 751 -38.14 9.65 -1.44
C PRO A 751 -38.19 8.22 -2.00
N LEU A 752 -37.48 7.28 -1.39
CA LEU A 752 -37.52 5.88 -1.84
C LEU A 752 -38.84 5.21 -1.46
N PHE A 753 -39.35 5.47 -0.25
CA PHE A 753 -40.69 5.03 0.13
C PHE A 753 -41.75 5.56 -0.83
N GLN A 754 -41.68 6.86 -1.17
CA GLN A 754 -42.61 7.48 -2.13
C GLN A 754 -42.57 6.75 -3.47
N PHE A 755 -41.38 6.52 -4.02
CA PHE A 755 -41.22 5.78 -5.27
C PHE A 755 -41.82 4.36 -5.20
N SER A 756 -41.58 3.63 -4.09
CA SER A 756 -42.18 2.31 -3.86
C SER A 756 -43.70 2.37 -3.79
N ALA A 757 -44.27 3.42 -3.17
CA ALA A 757 -45.71 3.63 -3.14
C ALA A 757 -46.29 3.86 -4.55
N GLY A 758 -45.60 4.63 -5.40
CA GLY A 758 -45.95 4.81 -6.81
C GLY A 758 -46.03 3.48 -7.55
N ASN A 759 -44.99 2.64 -7.42
CA ASN A 759 -44.94 1.31 -8.05
C ASN A 759 -46.06 0.38 -7.55
N ALA A 760 -46.36 0.42 -6.25
CA ALA A 760 -47.44 -0.39 -5.66
C ALA A 760 -48.81 0.03 -6.20
N LEU A 761 -49.07 1.33 -6.30
CA LEU A 761 -50.31 1.89 -6.86
C LEU A 761 -50.45 1.58 -8.36
N GLU A 762 -49.37 1.67 -9.12
CA GLU A 762 -49.37 1.34 -10.55
C GLU A 762 -49.73 -0.13 -10.78
N ARG A 763 -49.21 -1.04 -9.96
CA ARG A 763 -49.49 -2.49 -10.04
C ARG A 763 -50.98 -2.83 -9.94
N ILE A 764 -51.74 -2.07 -9.14
CA ILE A 764 -53.18 -2.27 -8.99
C ILE A 764 -54.02 -1.41 -9.95
N GLY A 765 -53.37 -0.64 -10.83
CA GLY A 765 -54.04 0.23 -11.80
C GLY A 765 -54.57 1.54 -11.23
N ASP A 766 -54.09 2.00 -10.08
CA ASP A 766 -54.49 3.29 -9.51
C ASP A 766 -53.70 4.44 -10.16
N THR A 767 -54.42 5.30 -10.90
CA THR A 767 -53.86 6.47 -11.61
C THR A 767 -53.13 7.47 -10.70
N ARG A 768 -53.37 7.44 -9.38
CA ARG A 768 -52.70 8.31 -8.41
C ARG A 768 -51.22 7.93 -8.23
N SER A 769 -50.76 6.80 -8.78
CA SER A 769 -49.35 6.39 -8.84
C SER A 769 -48.43 7.46 -9.43
N GLU A 770 -48.90 8.21 -10.44
CA GLU A 770 -48.12 9.26 -11.12
C GLU A 770 -47.58 10.31 -10.15
N ARG A 771 -48.30 10.58 -9.04
CA ARG A 771 -47.90 11.52 -7.99
C ARG A 771 -46.54 11.19 -7.38
N PHE A 772 -46.17 9.91 -7.37
CA PHE A 772 -44.94 9.40 -6.76
C PHE A 772 -43.96 8.82 -7.79
N SER A 773 -44.11 9.18 -9.07
CA SER A 773 -43.14 8.79 -10.10
C SER A 773 -41.78 9.45 -9.87
N ILE A 774 -40.73 8.85 -10.45
CA ILE A 774 -39.35 9.38 -10.36
C ILE A 774 -39.24 10.86 -10.76
N TYR A 775 -40.08 11.31 -11.69
CA TYR A 775 -40.12 12.72 -12.14
C TYR A 775 -40.73 13.69 -11.13
N ASN A 776 -41.54 13.19 -10.19
CA ASN A 776 -42.32 13.99 -9.25
C ASN A 776 -41.79 13.93 -7.81
N VAL A 777 -41.10 12.86 -7.45
CA VAL A 777 -40.43 12.72 -6.15
C VAL A 777 -39.16 13.56 -6.14
N LYS A 778 -38.93 14.29 -5.03
CA LYS A 778 -37.76 15.16 -4.85
C LYS A 778 -36.88 14.65 -3.71
N ASP A 779 -35.57 14.80 -3.86
CA ASP A 779 -34.58 14.57 -2.81
C ASP A 779 -34.63 15.65 -1.72
N GLU A 780 -33.80 15.48 -0.69
CA GLU A 780 -33.66 16.42 0.44
C GLU A 780 -33.23 17.85 0.03
N ASN A 781 -32.69 18.01 -1.18
CA ASN A 781 -32.27 19.29 -1.76
C ASN A 781 -33.31 19.86 -2.73
N GLY A 782 -34.48 19.22 -2.87
CA GLY A 782 -35.57 19.65 -3.74
C GLY A 782 -35.36 19.34 -5.22
N LYS A 783 -34.37 18.51 -5.57
CA LYS A 783 -34.10 18.05 -6.94
C LYS A 783 -34.90 16.77 -7.21
N ALA A 784 -35.49 16.65 -8.40
CA ALA A 784 -36.13 15.41 -8.80
C ALA A 784 -35.10 14.26 -8.82
N LEU A 785 -35.53 13.06 -8.39
CA LEU A 785 -34.69 11.85 -8.33
C LEU A 785 -34.26 11.34 -9.70
#